data_AF-A0A354GZB4-F1
#
_entry.id   AF-A0A354GZB4-F1
#
_cell.length_a   1.000
_cell.length_b   1.000
_cell.length_c   1.000
_cell.angle_alpha   90.00
_cell.angle_beta   90.00
_cell.angle_gamma   90.00
#
_symmetry.space_group_name_H-M   'P 1'
#
loop_
_entity.id
_entity.type
_entity.pdbx_description
1 polymer ?
#
loop_
_entity_poly.entity_id
_entity_poly.type
_entity_poly.pdbx_seq_one_letter_code
_entity_poly.pdbx_strand_id
1 'polypeptide(L)'
;GNAVSFDGAPADFRRDCLDELKRLRKSGRLSTPEGAHAAIARQAAGFTRHADPQGLVEEARRAVNGVADALAENYPNLARLLRTPTPAGPPLLAAAFCYFFRREVETNDELAHGLFFDGLRQLSASQAKAFGEVGKALASLGGQFDALFEQLGRIEAAIEETHTVAVETHGAVLDMQTELQRFGGEARTLMEQVLLRLGQVGMARGEVRPGNSCSIRGEDERRAVKALLARFRELPAEEQRQAPALLNGLGKLQVGAGDFTEARQLFTEVVQVVGNPTDKAEASFNAYRAALEEKKWDAALSALREAGSHDPQRFAPFPLHRYEPKRILGAGGFGAGVLCRDRHFDENVVVKTLYATDLASSADEVFREARILRRLSHPVIIVVRDCEYADLTHKARPYLVMDYFPGTSLQEFVEQRGPLNLEQLLAVAVQMAEGMIAAHAKGVLHRDLKPANLLVRKEGNLWKVKIIDFGLALRQQTVETSRLRTGADQKSILDSSVAGTLDYAPPEQLGKLPGVQPGPYSDVYAFARTCCYAMFKTTELRRKQWDSLPKPLADLLEGCLDPDPQQRPKGFEPVLAVLDECSRAGQETRRREQEERLRREQEEELGRQKEGEEQLRELVRAALNRTGGKPTGEDTAMAKALCRRHKLTADRANAIIREVKDFWQREREKREHKPTRQEAAHQLGAPVERAMSTPPSAPLPPWALPVESPLVKLRRKSGELYTNSIGMRFSWIPAGSFAMGSPLDEEGRGRDEILHDVTLTNGFYLGVHPVTQGQWRDLMGGHESPFHGRDLPIENVSWDDAVDFCKKLTAKEGETYRLPTEAEWEYACRAGTVTRFHFGDTLSPNNANFDDAGGKGRQGLYRQETSPVDKFAPNPWGLQDMHGNVWEWCQDWYGPYPPSSWSLNATDPQRCQVGECRVTRGGSWDSLVRCCRSACRNGSIPTERGDDIGFRVCLCQG
;
A
#
# COMPACT_ATOMS: atom_id res chain seq x y z
N GLY A 1 -30.11 36.32 19.21
CA GLY A 1 -30.57 37.69 19.47
C GLY A 1 -29.59 38.35 20.41
N ASN A 2 -28.95 39.43 19.93
CA ASN A 2 -28.09 40.41 20.61
C ASN A 2 -27.07 39.89 21.65
N ALA A 3 -25.92 39.41 21.15
CA ALA A 3 -24.65 39.49 21.87
C ALA A 3 -23.66 40.26 20.97
N VAL A 4 -23.09 41.33 21.52
CA VAL A 4 -22.15 42.23 20.86
C VAL A 4 -20.86 41.44 20.60
N SER A 5 -20.61 41.07 19.34
CA SER A 5 -19.23 40.82 18.88
C SER A 5 -18.37 42.02 19.30
N PHE A 6 -17.10 41.85 19.65
CA PHE A 6 -16.22 43.00 19.85
C PHE A 6 -16.21 43.91 18.59
N ASP A 7 -16.53 43.37 17.41
CA ASP A 7 -16.77 44.13 16.17
C ASP A 7 -18.11 44.89 16.15
N GLY A 8 -19.13 44.43 16.89
CA GLY A 8 -20.44 45.07 17.07
C GLY A 8 -20.51 46.16 18.15
N ALA A 9 -19.44 46.38 18.92
CA ALA A 9 -19.37 47.49 19.87
C ALA A 9 -19.15 48.82 19.14
N PRO A 10 -19.76 49.95 19.56
CA PRO A 10 -19.52 51.24 18.93
C PRO A 10 -18.01 51.57 18.90
N ALA A 11 -17.51 52.08 17.77
CA ALA A 11 -16.08 52.35 17.59
C ALA A 11 -15.51 53.28 18.69
N ASP A 12 -16.34 54.21 19.18
CA ASP A 12 -15.99 55.11 20.27
C ASP A 12 -15.75 54.36 21.59
N PHE A 13 -16.57 53.36 21.92
CA PHE A 13 -16.39 52.56 23.14
C PHE A 13 -15.08 51.75 23.11
N ARG A 14 -14.71 51.20 21.95
CA ARG A 14 -13.43 50.48 21.79
C ARG A 14 -12.22 51.40 21.93
N ARG A 15 -12.31 52.61 21.35
CA ARG A 15 -11.28 53.64 21.48
C ARG A 15 -11.10 54.05 22.94
N ASP A 16 -12.21 54.31 23.64
CA ASP A 16 -12.18 54.75 25.04
C ASP A 16 -11.62 53.65 25.97
N CYS A 17 -11.96 52.37 25.73
CA CYS A 17 -11.35 51.23 26.44
C CYS A 17 -9.84 51.15 26.23
N LEU A 18 -9.37 51.36 25.00
CA LEU A 18 -7.95 51.31 24.65
C LEU A 18 -7.18 52.46 25.28
N ASP A 19 -7.76 53.66 25.33
CA ASP A 19 -7.15 54.84 25.93
C ASP A 19 -7.13 54.76 27.47
N GLU A 20 -8.16 54.16 28.09
CA GLU A 20 -8.16 53.79 29.51
C GLU A 20 -7.08 52.75 29.83
N LEU A 21 -6.94 51.69 29.01
CA LEU A 21 -5.91 50.67 29.19
C LEU A 21 -4.48 51.24 29.07
N LYS A 22 -4.24 52.13 28.11
CA LYS A 22 -2.95 52.82 27.95
C LYS A 22 -2.63 53.70 29.17
N ARG A 23 -3.63 54.38 29.73
CA ARG A 23 -3.48 55.17 30.97
C ARG A 23 -3.20 54.28 32.18
N LEU A 24 -3.91 53.16 32.32
CA LEU A 24 -3.69 52.17 33.37
C LEU A 24 -2.27 51.58 33.30
N ARG A 25 -1.79 51.24 32.09
CA ARG A 25 -0.42 50.74 31.87
C ARG A 25 0.65 51.77 32.21
N LYS A 26 0.46 53.04 31.83
CA LYS A 26 1.37 54.13 32.19
C LYS A 26 1.44 54.40 33.69
N SER A 27 0.38 54.10 34.44
CA SER A 27 0.34 54.25 35.90
C SER A 27 1.10 53.16 36.68
N GLY A 28 1.68 52.16 36.00
CA GLY A 28 2.41 51.07 36.62
C GLY A 28 1.55 50.05 37.37
N ARG A 29 0.22 50.25 37.42
CA ARG A 29 -0.74 49.38 38.13
C ARG A 29 -1.01 48.02 37.47
N LEU A 30 -0.40 47.74 36.32
CA LEU A 30 -0.44 46.43 35.64
C LEU A 30 0.83 45.60 35.87
N SER A 31 1.78 46.10 36.68
CA SER A 31 3.00 45.39 37.04
C SER A 31 2.85 44.75 38.42
N THR A 32 3.18 43.47 38.55
CA THR A 32 3.21 42.79 39.85
C THR A 32 4.36 43.33 40.70
N PRO A 33 4.13 43.79 41.94
CA PRO A 33 5.22 44.17 42.84
C PRO A 33 6.12 42.96 43.14
N GLU A 34 7.45 43.17 43.15
CA GLU A 34 8.40 42.14 43.57
C GLU A 34 8.05 41.62 44.98
N GLY A 35 7.92 40.29 45.12
CA GLY A 35 7.56 39.64 46.38
C GLY A 35 6.06 39.33 46.59
N ALA A 36 5.17 39.67 45.65
CA ALA A 36 3.73 39.43 45.78
C ALA A 36 3.30 37.94 45.71
N HIS A 37 4.22 37.02 45.38
CA HIS A 37 3.93 35.60 45.13
C HIS A 37 3.23 34.90 46.31
N ALA A 38 3.60 35.23 47.56
CA ALA A 38 2.99 34.62 48.75
C ALA A 38 1.59 35.18 49.11
N ALA A 39 1.23 36.36 48.60
CA ALA A 39 -0.11 36.92 48.74
C ALA A 39 -1.04 36.37 47.65
N ILE A 40 -0.52 36.23 46.43
CA ILE A 40 -1.21 35.64 45.28
C ILE A 40 -1.51 34.15 45.55
N ALA A 41 -0.56 33.39 46.12
CA ALA A 41 -0.78 31.99 46.48
C ALA A 41 -1.89 31.80 47.55
N ARG A 42 -2.01 32.72 48.51
CA ARG A 42 -3.10 32.68 49.52
C ARG A 42 -4.47 33.04 48.94
N GLN A 43 -4.52 33.95 47.96
CA GLN A 43 -5.76 34.27 47.23
C GLN A 43 -6.16 33.15 46.25
N ALA A 44 -5.19 32.38 45.73
CA ALA A 44 -5.44 31.25 44.84
C ALA A 44 -6.06 30.01 45.53
N ALA A 45 -6.12 29.99 46.86
CA ALA A 45 -6.75 28.90 47.64
C ALA A 45 -8.25 28.70 47.35
N GLY A 46 -8.92 29.70 46.75
CA GLY A 46 -10.31 29.58 46.30
C GLY A 46 -10.51 28.72 45.04
N PHE A 47 -9.46 28.47 44.24
CA PHE A 47 -9.51 27.69 43.00
C PHE A 47 -9.29 26.18 43.23
N THR A 48 -9.66 25.69 44.41
CA THR A 48 -9.26 24.41 45.00
C THR A 48 -9.85 23.14 44.34
N ARG A 49 -10.66 23.25 43.27
CA ARG A 49 -11.23 22.10 42.57
C ARG A 49 -11.14 22.21 41.05
N HIS A 50 -10.11 21.58 40.49
CA HIS A 50 -9.98 21.38 39.04
C HIS A 50 -11.09 20.48 38.44
N ALA A 51 -11.65 19.58 39.25
CA ALA A 51 -12.69 18.63 38.83
C ALA A 51 -14.12 19.21 38.79
N ASP A 52 -14.32 20.47 39.20
CA ASP A 52 -15.59 21.20 39.09
C ASP A 52 -15.42 22.41 38.14
N PRO A 53 -15.63 22.21 36.82
CA PRO A 53 -15.48 23.26 35.82
C PRO A 53 -16.41 24.45 36.06
N GLN A 54 -17.57 24.26 36.71
CA GLN A 54 -18.51 25.35 36.98
C GLN A 54 -18.06 26.18 38.19
N GLY A 55 -17.61 25.55 39.27
CA GLY A 55 -17.03 26.24 40.42
C GLY A 55 -15.79 27.06 40.06
N LEU A 56 -14.91 26.52 39.22
CA LEU A 56 -13.72 27.23 38.73
C LEU A 56 -14.10 28.46 37.88
N VAL A 57 -15.08 28.31 36.99
CA VAL A 57 -15.62 29.40 36.18
C VAL A 57 -16.27 30.47 37.05
N GLU A 58 -16.99 30.09 38.10
CA GLU A 58 -17.67 31.03 38.99
C GLU A 58 -16.69 31.83 39.86
N GLU A 59 -15.63 31.20 40.38
CA GLU A 59 -14.56 31.89 41.11
C GLU A 59 -13.71 32.77 40.19
N ALA A 60 -13.38 32.30 38.97
CA ALA A 60 -12.70 33.12 37.98
C ALA A 60 -13.56 34.34 37.59
N ARG A 61 -14.88 34.15 37.45
CA ARG A 61 -15.83 35.25 37.23
C ARG A 61 -15.87 36.22 38.40
N ARG A 62 -15.88 35.72 39.64
CA ARG A 62 -15.84 36.56 40.85
C ARG A 62 -14.55 37.39 40.95
N ALA A 63 -13.41 36.78 40.64
CA ALA A 63 -12.12 37.48 40.60
C ALA A 63 -12.09 38.57 39.52
N VAL A 64 -12.55 38.26 38.30
CA VAL A 64 -12.66 39.24 37.20
C VAL A 64 -13.62 40.38 37.56
N ASN A 65 -14.73 40.09 38.23
CA ASN A 65 -15.66 41.11 38.70
C ASN A 65 -15.05 42.00 39.78
N GLY A 66 -14.29 41.45 40.74
CA GLY A 66 -13.59 42.25 41.76
C GLY A 66 -12.53 43.18 41.16
N VAL A 67 -11.82 42.74 40.12
CA VAL A 67 -10.91 43.60 39.35
C VAL A 67 -11.67 44.70 38.60
N ALA A 68 -12.82 44.36 38.01
CA ALA A 68 -13.67 45.35 37.36
C ALA A 68 -14.23 46.38 38.36
N ASP A 69 -14.62 45.97 39.56
CA ASP A 69 -15.08 46.87 40.64
C ASP A 69 -13.99 47.86 41.06
N ALA A 70 -12.76 47.38 41.24
CA ALA A 70 -11.61 48.23 41.59
C ALA A 70 -11.22 49.22 40.49
N LEU A 71 -11.52 48.89 39.23
CA LEU A 71 -11.25 49.74 38.07
C LEU A 71 -12.40 50.69 37.73
N ALA A 72 -13.62 50.42 38.19
CA ALA A 72 -14.84 51.12 37.76
C ALA A 72 -14.82 52.63 38.03
N GLU A 73 -14.16 53.08 39.11
CA GLU A 73 -14.13 54.49 39.49
C GLU A 73 -13.24 55.34 38.55
N ASN A 74 -12.13 54.79 38.07
CA ASN A 74 -11.13 55.52 37.28
C ASN A 74 -11.05 55.08 35.80
N TYR A 75 -11.58 53.89 35.50
CA TYR A 75 -11.53 53.22 34.18
C TYR A 75 -12.87 52.51 33.90
N PRO A 76 -13.98 53.27 33.80
CA PRO A 76 -15.33 52.71 33.75
C PRO A 76 -15.61 51.91 32.47
N ASN A 77 -15.00 52.26 31.34
CA ASN A 77 -15.20 51.54 30.09
C ASN A 77 -14.46 50.20 30.10
N LEU A 78 -13.25 50.18 30.67
CA LEU A 78 -12.48 48.95 30.86
C LEU A 78 -13.15 48.00 31.86
N ALA A 79 -13.71 48.53 32.96
CA ALA A 79 -14.51 47.76 33.91
C ALA A 79 -15.76 47.16 33.25
N ARG A 80 -16.46 47.94 32.42
CA ARG A 80 -17.61 47.45 31.65
C ARG A 80 -17.21 46.35 30.66
N LEU A 81 -16.04 46.49 30.03
CA LEU A 81 -15.52 45.48 29.12
C LEU A 81 -15.19 44.17 29.82
N LEU A 82 -14.55 44.22 31.00
CA LEU A 82 -14.20 43.03 31.80
C LEU A 82 -15.42 42.25 32.29
N ARG A 83 -16.57 42.91 32.47
CA ARG A 83 -17.83 42.26 32.86
C ARG A 83 -18.65 41.74 31.67
N THR A 84 -18.21 42.00 30.42
CA THR A 84 -18.98 41.61 29.23
C THR A 84 -18.91 40.09 29.02
N PRO A 85 -20.05 39.36 29.08
CA PRO A 85 -20.08 37.92 28.91
C PRO A 85 -19.89 37.51 27.44
N THR A 86 -19.40 36.30 27.23
CA THR A 86 -19.34 35.69 25.88
C THR A 86 -20.72 35.15 25.48
N PRO A 87 -21.01 34.94 24.17
CA PRO A 87 -22.35 34.58 23.68
C PRO A 87 -22.97 33.31 24.28
N ALA A 88 -22.17 32.47 24.96
CA ALA A 88 -22.61 31.26 25.63
C ALA A 88 -21.90 31.02 26.98
N GLY A 89 -21.33 32.05 27.65
CA GLY A 89 -20.48 31.78 28.81
C GLY A 89 -19.97 33.00 29.60
N PRO A 90 -19.07 32.76 30.58
CA PRO A 90 -18.51 33.79 31.46
C PRO A 90 -17.74 34.85 30.66
N PRO A 91 -17.34 35.97 31.30
CA PRO A 91 -16.49 36.96 30.65
C PRO A 91 -15.23 36.34 30.05
N LEU A 92 -14.79 36.86 28.91
CA LEU A 92 -13.70 36.28 28.10
C LEU A 92 -12.44 35.97 28.92
N LEU A 93 -12.07 36.85 29.85
CA LEU A 93 -10.89 36.70 30.69
C LEU A 93 -11.04 35.55 31.70
N ALA A 94 -12.24 35.33 32.23
CA ALA A 94 -12.53 34.20 33.11
C ALA A 94 -12.50 32.88 32.33
N ALA A 95 -13.04 32.85 31.11
CA ALA A 95 -12.96 31.69 30.22
C ALA A 95 -11.51 31.35 29.85
N ALA A 96 -10.71 32.36 29.51
CA ALA A 96 -9.29 32.20 29.19
C ALA A 96 -8.50 31.70 30.41
N PHE A 97 -8.70 32.30 31.59
CA PHE A 97 -8.06 31.85 32.83
C PHE A 97 -8.38 30.38 33.13
N CYS A 98 -9.65 29.98 33.04
CA CYS A 98 -10.04 28.59 33.29
C CYS A 98 -9.41 27.62 32.29
N TYR A 99 -9.31 28.00 31.01
CA TYR A 99 -8.66 27.18 29.98
C TYR A 99 -7.16 27.00 30.26
N PHE A 100 -6.43 28.07 30.56
CA PHE A 100 -4.99 28.00 30.83
C PHE A 100 -4.68 27.34 32.18
N PHE A 101 -5.47 27.61 33.22
CA PHE A 101 -5.31 26.99 34.54
C PHE A 101 -5.55 25.47 34.46
N ARG A 102 -6.55 25.02 33.70
CA ARG A 102 -6.81 23.60 33.46
C ARG A 102 -5.63 22.92 32.77
N ARG A 103 -5.09 23.56 31.73
CA ARG A 103 -3.92 23.07 31.00
C ARG A 103 -2.67 22.98 31.89
N GLU A 104 -2.42 23.97 32.75
CA GLU A 104 -1.28 23.96 33.68
C GLU A 104 -1.40 22.89 34.77
N VAL A 105 -2.60 22.62 35.28
CA VAL A 105 -2.84 21.51 36.23
C VAL A 105 -2.68 20.15 35.54
N GLU A 106 -3.05 20.03 34.26
CA GLU A 106 -2.87 18.80 33.48
C GLU A 106 -1.40 18.53 33.10
N THR A 107 -0.55 19.57 33.06
CA THR A 107 0.86 19.46 32.65
C THR A 107 1.86 19.53 33.81
N ASN A 108 1.43 19.88 35.03
CA ASN A 108 2.29 20.00 36.22
C ASN A 108 1.90 18.96 37.29
N ASP A 109 2.67 17.88 37.36
CA ASP A 109 2.42 16.75 38.27
C ASP A 109 2.40 17.17 39.75
N GLU A 110 3.22 18.14 40.16
CA GLU A 110 3.28 18.59 41.57
C GLU A 110 2.01 19.34 41.98
N LEU A 111 1.47 20.16 41.06
CA LEU A 111 0.21 20.89 41.21
C LEU A 111 -1.00 19.94 41.16
N ALA A 112 -0.95 18.94 40.27
CA ALA A 112 -1.98 17.90 40.14
C ALA A 112 -2.07 17.02 41.40
N HIS A 113 -0.94 16.55 41.93
CA HIS A 113 -0.88 15.71 43.12
C HIS A 113 -1.34 16.46 44.38
N GLY A 114 -1.01 17.75 44.52
CA GLY A 114 -1.46 18.58 45.65
C GLY A 114 -2.98 18.78 45.70
N LEU A 115 -3.64 18.92 44.55
CA LEU A 115 -5.09 19.10 44.44
C LEU A 115 -5.87 17.77 44.55
N PHE A 116 -5.25 16.64 44.17
CA PHE A 116 -5.86 15.31 44.19
C PHE A 116 -6.13 14.79 45.61
N PHE A 117 -5.27 15.11 46.58
CA PHE A 117 -5.39 14.64 47.97
C PHE A 117 -6.51 15.32 48.78
N ASP A 118 -6.82 16.59 48.51
CA ASP A 118 -7.95 17.28 49.16
C ASP A 118 -9.31 16.90 48.52
N GLY A 119 -9.32 16.51 47.24
CA GLY A 119 -10.53 16.05 46.53
C GLY A 119 -11.05 14.69 47.00
N LEU A 120 -10.16 13.77 47.37
CA LEU A 120 -10.52 12.46 47.92
C LEU A 120 -11.28 12.54 49.26
N ARG A 121 -11.15 13.65 50.00
CA ARG A 121 -11.86 13.85 51.27
C ARG A 121 -13.35 14.19 51.13
N GLN A 122 -13.83 14.55 49.94
CA GLN A 122 -15.22 15.04 49.77
C GLN A 122 -16.07 14.23 48.77
N LEU A 123 -15.53 13.15 48.21
CA LEU A 123 -16.21 12.28 47.24
C LEU A 123 -17.08 11.20 47.90
N SER A 124 -18.10 11.59 48.65
CA SER A 124 -19.26 10.72 48.87
C SER A 124 -20.52 11.56 48.99
N ALA A 125 -21.36 11.61 47.94
CA ALA A 125 -22.82 11.54 48.12
C ALA A 125 -23.71 11.66 46.85
N SER A 126 -23.40 12.43 45.78
CA SER A 126 -24.54 13.07 45.07
C SER A 126 -24.76 12.93 43.55
N GLN A 127 -23.88 12.39 42.70
CA GLN A 127 -23.99 12.74 41.25
C GLN A 127 -24.05 11.60 40.22
N ALA A 128 -24.64 10.46 40.56
CA ALA A 128 -25.09 9.46 39.58
C ALA A 128 -26.23 9.97 38.64
N LYS A 129 -26.82 11.14 38.90
CA LYS A 129 -28.00 11.66 38.18
C LYS A 129 -27.68 12.60 37.01
N ALA A 130 -26.46 13.14 36.92
CA ALA A 130 -26.08 14.15 35.92
C ALA A 130 -25.70 13.58 34.54
N PHE A 131 -25.32 12.30 34.47
CA PHE A 131 -24.87 11.66 33.23
C PHE A 131 -25.99 11.44 32.19
N GLY A 132 -27.25 11.49 32.60
CA GLY A 132 -28.40 11.36 31.69
C GLY A 132 -28.69 12.60 30.83
N GLU A 133 -28.20 13.79 31.23
CA GLU A 133 -28.51 15.04 30.54
C GLU A 133 -27.46 15.41 29.48
N VAL A 134 -26.21 14.96 29.66
CA VAL A 134 -25.09 15.21 28.74
C VAL A 134 -25.30 14.55 27.37
N GLY A 135 -25.98 13.40 27.32
CA GLY A 135 -26.27 12.68 26.07
C GLY A 135 -27.17 13.44 25.09
N LYS A 136 -27.96 14.41 25.58
CA LYS A 136 -28.87 15.20 24.73
C LYS A 136 -28.18 16.40 24.08
N ALA A 137 -27.07 16.88 24.64
CA ALA A 137 -26.36 18.07 24.17
C ALA A 137 -25.41 17.77 22.99
N LEU A 138 -24.90 16.54 22.89
CA LEU A 138 -23.89 16.16 21.90
C LEU A 138 -24.43 15.97 20.48
N ALA A 139 -25.75 15.92 20.29
CA ALA A 139 -26.36 15.66 18.98
C ALA A 139 -26.46 16.90 18.06
N SER A 140 -26.17 18.11 18.52
CA SER A 140 -26.54 19.35 17.80
C SER A 140 -25.40 20.15 17.15
N LEU A 141 -24.14 19.66 17.11
CA LEU A 141 -22.96 20.50 16.83
C LEU A 141 -22.02 19.98 15.71
N GLY A 142 -22.57 19.35 14.68
CA GLY A 142 -21.79 18.70 13.61
C GLY A 142 -21.22 19.59 12.49
N GLY A 143 -21.53 20.89 12.42
CA GLY A 143 -21.25 21.73 11.23
C GLY A 143 -20.08 22.72 11.32
N GLN A 144 -19.40 22.84 12.47
CA GLN A 144 -18.36 23.87 12.70
C GLN A 144 -16.92 23.34 12.74
N PHE A 145 -16.70 22.07 12.37
CA PHE A 145 -15.41 21.40 12.51
C PHE A 145 -14.39 21.77 11.42
N ASP A 146 -14.80 22.01 10.17
CA ASP A 146 -13.87 22.09 9.04
C ASP A 146 -13.00 23.37 9.03
N ALA A 147 -13.52 24.49 9.58
CA ALA A 147 -12.75 25.74 9.68
C ALA A 147 -11.76 25.75 10.86
N LEU A 148 -11.98 24.89 11.86
CA LEU A 148 -11.12 24.79 13.04
C LEU A 148 -9.84 23.98 12.75
N PHE A 149 -9.91 23.00 11.84
CA PHE A 149 -8.79 22.14 11.46
C PHE A 149 -7.67 22.91 10.73
N GLU A 150 -8.00 23.92 9.93
CA GLU A 150 -6.98 24.76 9.25
C GLU A 150 -6.17 25.65 10.21
N GLN A 151 -6.79 26.10 11.32
CA GLN A 151 -6.09 26.91 12.33
C GLN A 151 -5.34 26.04 13.35
N LEU A 152 -5.83 24.85 13.66
CA LEU A 152 -5.13 23.87 14.49
C LEU A 152 -3.84 23.38 13.84
N GLY A 153 -3.80 23.15 12.51
CA GLY A 153 -2.59 22.71 11.82
C GLY A 153 -1.41 23.70 11.90
N ARG A 154 -1.69 25.01 12.01
CA ARG A 154 -0.64 26.03 12.20
C ARG A 154 -0.11 26.11 13.64
N ILE A 155 -0.95 25.73 14.60
CA ILE A 155 -0.61 25.73 16.03
C ILE A 155 0.08 24.41 16.40
N GLU A 156 -0.31 23.28 15.79
CA GLU A 156 0.38 22.00 15.90
C GLU A 156 1.83 22.08 15.42
N ALA A 157 2.12 22.79 14.33
CA ALA A 157 3.49 22.98 13.84
C ALA A 157 4.39 23.75 14.82
N ALA A 158 3.86 24.75 15.51
CA ALA A 158 4.59 25.52 16.52
C ALA A 158 4.71 24.77 17.87
N ILE A 159 3.75 23.89 18.16
CA ILE A 159 3.75 23.02 19.34
C ILE A 159 4.70 21.83 19.15
N GLU A 160 4.83 21.24 17.95
CA GLU A 160 5.86 20.23 17.66
C GLU A 160 7.27 20.78 17.93
N GLU A 161 7.53 22.01 17.50
CA GLU A 161 8.82 22.68 17.72
C GLU A 161 9.11 22.92 19.21
N THR A 162 8.09 23.19 20.04
CA THR A 162 8.24 23.36 21.50
C THR A 162 8.18 22.04 22.28
N HIS A 163 7.48 21.02 21.80
CA HIS A 163 7.42 19.68 22.39
C HIS A 163 8.75 18.94 22.22
N THR A 164 9.45 19.18 21.13
CA THR A 164 10.82 18.69 20.92
C THR A 164 11.77 19.22 22.00
N VAL A 165 11.58 20.47 22.42
CA VAL A 165 12.37 21.13 23.50
C VAL A 165 11.92 20.69 24.91
N ALA A 166 10.66 20.28 25.09
CA ALA A 166 10.16 19.81 26.39
C ALA A 166 10.62 18.38 26.73
N VAL A 167 10.71 17.48 25.74
CA VAL A 167 11.29 16.13 25.88
C VAL A 167 12.79 16.18 26.24
N GLU A 168 13.47 17.31 25.98
CA GLU A 168 14.91 17.51 26.24
C GLU A 168 15.29 17.71 27.72
N THR A 169 14.33 17.76 28.65
CA THR A 169 14.64 17.98 30.08
C THR A 169 15.17 16.74 30.82
N HIS A 170 15.12 15.54 30.25
CA HIS A 170 15.62 14.30 30.88
C HIS A 170 16.78 13.60 30.14
N GLY A 171 17.43 14.28 29.18
CA GLY A 171 18.10 13.68 28.01
C GLY A 171 19.59 13.24 28.05
N ALA A 172 20.46 13.85 28.85
CA ALA A 172 21.92 13.67 28.69
C ALA A 172 22.50 12.65 29.69
N VAL A 173 23.24 11.64 29.21
CA VAL A 173 23.89 10.64 30.07
C VAL A 173 25.33 11.08 30.36
N LEU A 174 26.04 11.56 29.33
CA LEU A 174 27.35 12.19 29.45
C LEU A 174 27.21 13.69 29.78
N ASP A 175 26.98 13.98 31.07
CA ASP A 175 26.84 15.35 31.55
C ASP A 175 28.19 16.04 31.80
N MET A 176 28.59 16.89 30.86
CA MET A 176 29.79 17.73 30.97
C MET A 176 29.75 18.68 32.18
N GLN A 177 28.57 19.06 32.70
CA GLN A 177 28.47 19.91 33.90
C GLN A 177 28.89 19.16 35.17
N THR A 178 28.60 17.85 35.23
CA THR A 178 29.04 16.96 36.31
C THR A 178 30.54 16.70 36.24
N GLU A 179 31.13 16.49 35.06
CA GLU A 179 32.59 16.34 34.89
C GLU A 179 33.35 17.66 35.17
N LEU A 180 32.74 18.81 34.88
CA LEU A 180 33.28 20.14 35.17
C LEU A 180 33.66 20.36 36.64
N GLN A 181 32.96 19.69 37.55
CA GLN A 181 33.24 19.77 38.98
C GLN A 181 34.44 18.91 39.41
N ARG A 182 34.87 17.95 38.58
CA ARG A 182 35.98 17.01 38.87
C ARG A 182 37.34 17.50 38.38
N PHE A 183 37.38 18.34 37.35
CA PHE A 183 38.63 18.79 36.72
C PHE A 183 38.99 20.24 37.06
N GLY A 184 40.29 20.51 37.20
CA GLY A 184 40.88 21.84 37.32
C GLY A 184 41.83 22.15 36.16
N GLY A 185 42.31 23.40 36.05
CA GLY A 185 43.37 23.76 35.09
C GLY A 185 42.91 23.82 33.62
N GLU A 186 43.73 23.30 32.71
CA GLU A 186 43.52 23.43 31.25
C GLU A 186 42.34 22.59 30.73
N ALA A 187 42.13 21.38 31.26
CA ALA A 187 41.00 20.52 30.90
C ALA A 187 39.65 21.18 31.19
N ARG A 188 39.52 21.89 32.32
CA ARG A 188 38.31 22.68 32.66
C ARG A 188 38.07 23.82 31.66
N THR A 189 39.13 24.56 31.32
CA THR A 189 39.05 25.68 30.38
C THR A 189 38.61 25.18 29.00
N LEU A 190 39.13 24.02 28.57
CA LEU A 190 38.76 23.39 27.32
C LEU A 190 37.29 22.94 27.34
N MET A 191 36.83 22.33 28.43
CA MET A 191 35.43 21.92 28.62
C MET A 191 34.46 23.10 28.56
N GLU A 192 34.77 24.22 29.22
CA GLU A 192 33.94 25.44 29.19
C GLU A 192 33.83 26.01 27.75
N GLN A 193 34.93 25.97 26.98
CA GLN A 193 34.94 26.41 25.58
C GLN A 193 34.14 25.48 24.67
N VAL A 194 34.22 24.16 24.87
CA VAL A 194 33.44 23.15 24.14
C VAL A 194 31.95 23.30 24.45
N LEU A 195 31.58 23.46 25.72
CA LEU A 195 30.20 23.69 26.15
C LEU A 195 29.60 24.97 25.58
N LEU A 196 30.35 26.07 25.62
CA LEU A 196 29.90 27.34 25.06
C LEU A 196 29.57 27.18 23.57
N ARG A 197 30.45 26.52 22.82
CA ARG A 197 30.24 26.27 21.39
C ARG A 197 29.09 25.30 21.16
N LEU A 198 29.02 24.19 21.88
CA LEU A 198 27.89 23.26 21.75
C LEU A 198 26.55 23.94 22.07
N GLY A 199 26.52 24.88 23.02
CA GLY A 199 25.37 25.72 23.30
C GLY A 199 24.99 26.63 22.13
N GLN A 200 25.97 27.27 21.49
CA GLN A 200 25.76 28.12 20.31
C GLN A 200 25.20 27.34 19.10
N VAL A 201 25.57 26.06 18.96
CA VAL A 201 25.12 25.21 17.85
C VAL A 201 23.94 24.29 18.23
N GLY A 202 23.38 24.43 19.45
CA GLY A 202 22.24 23.62 19.89
C GLY A 202 22.53 22.13 20.04
N MET A 203 23.79 21.76 20.30
CA MET A 203 24.27 20.37 20.45
C MET A 203 24.70 20.04 21.90
N ALA A 204 24.39 20.91 22.86
CA ALA A 204 24.85 20.78 24.24
C ALA A 204 24.24 19.60 25.00
N ARG A 205 23.12 19.02 24.53
CA ARG A 205 22.38 17.95 25.23
C ARG A 205 21.96 16.83 24.28
N GLY A 206 22.00 15.59 24.76
CA GLY A 206 21.47 14.41 24.07
C GLY A 206 22.31 13.93 22.88
N GLU A 207 21.72 13.04 22.09
CA GLU A 207 22.30 12.40 20.90
C GLU A 207 22.45 13.34 19.69
N VAL A 208 23.34 12.98 18.76
CA VAL A 208 23.53 13.69 17.49
C VAL A 208 22.32 13.47 16.56
N ARG A 209 21.63 14.56 16.22
CA ARG A 209 20.46 14.56 15.32
C ARG A 209 20.85 14.83 13.86
N PRO A 210 20.03 14.44 12.87
CA PRO A 210 20.28 14.74 11.45
C PRO A 210 20.53 16.23 11.17
N GLY A 211 19.77 17.13 11.81
CA GLY A 211 19.92 18.58 11.64
C GLY A 211 21.22 19.17 12.20
N ASN A 212 22.01 18.40 12.96
CA ASN A 212 23.29 18.87 13.51
C ASN A 212 24.44 18.78 12.50
N SER A 213 24.33 17.93 11.47
CA SER A 213 25.34 17.77 10.43
C SER A 213 25.60 19.08 9.69
N CYS A 214 26.87 19.47 9.56
CA CYS A 214 27.29 20.71 8.87
C CYS A 214 26.64 22.00 9.41
N SER A 215 26.28 22.02 10.70
CA SER A 215 25.70 23.19 11.37
C SER A 215 26.70 24.35 11.54
N ILE A 216 28.00 24.07 11.58
CA ILE A 216 29.10 25.04 11.69
C ILE A 216 29.59 25.42 10.29
N ARG A 217 29.37 26.70 9.91
CA ARG A 217 29.52 27.18 8.53
C ARG A 217 30.77 28.03 8.32
N GLY A 218 31.21 28.81 9.32
CA GLY A 218 32.37 29.68 9.17
C GLY A 218 33.68 28.90 9.10
N GLU A 219 34.57 29.23 8.15
CA GLU A 219 35.91 28.64 8.12
C GLU A 219 36.69 28.90 9.41
N ASP A 220 36.51 30.09 10.01
CA ASP A 220 37.13 30.45 11.28
C ASP A 220 36.55 29.63 12.45
N GLU A 221 35.26 29.31 12.42
CA GLU A 221 34.62 28.44 13.42
C GLU A 221 35.10 26.99 13.29
N ARG A 222 35.22 26.48 12.07
CA ARG A 222 35.80 25.14 11.80
C ARG A 222 37.26 25.07 12.22
N ARG A 223 38.04 26.13 11.97
CA ARG A 223 39.44 26.23 12.42
C ARG A 223 39.51 26.26 13.96
N ALA A 224 38.57 26.94 14.61
CA ALA A 224 38.46 26.95 16.06
C ALA A 224 38.11 25.57 16.65
N VAL A 225 37.20 24.80 16.03
CA VAL A 225 36.90 23.41 16.43
C VAL A 225 38.14 22.52 16.30
N LYS A 226 38.89 22.64 15.20
CA LYS A 226 40.16 21.91 15.02
C LYS A 226 41.22 22.30 16.05
N ALA A 227 41.29 23.57 16.42
CA ALA A 227 42.21 24.04 17.46
C ALA A 227 41.85 23.48 18.85
N LEU A 228 40.56 23.37 19.18
CA LEU A 228 40.11 22.73 20.43
C LEU A 228 40.49 21.23 20.47
N LEU A 229 40.33 20.52 19.35
CA LEU A 229 40.73 19.12 19.25
C LEU A 229 42.26 18.94 19.38
N ALA A 230 43.04 19.83 18.77
CA ALA A 230 44.51 19.80 18.89
C ALA A 230 44.95 20.00 20.35
N ARG A 231 44.36 20.98 21.04
CA ARG A 231 44.63 21.23 22.47
C ARG A 231 44.22 20.07 23.37
N PHE A 232 43.12 19.38 23.06
CA PHE A 232 42.75 18.16 23.78
C PHE A 232 43.81 17.07 23.65
N ARG A 233 44.35 16.87 22.44
CA ARG A 233 45.38 15.86 22.17
C ARG A 233 46.74 16.18 22.82
N GLU A 234 46.96 17.44 23.20
CA GLU A 234 48.15 17.90 23.94
C GLU A 234 48.06 17.63 25.46
N LEU A 235 46.87 17.32 25.99
CA LEU A 235 46.71 16.97 27.41
C LEU A 235 47.40 15.64 27.75
N PRO A 236 47.80 15.40 29.01
CA PRO A 236 48.34 14.10 29.43
C PRO A 236 47.36 12.95 29.14
N ALA A 237 47.85 11.79 28.71
CA ALA A 237 47.02 10.62 28.36
C ALA A 237 46.16 10.10 29.53
N GLU A 238 46.50 10.43 30.76
CA GLU A 238 45.70 10.13 31.96
C GLU A 238 44.50 11.06 32.07
N GLU A 239 44.66 12.36 31.81
CA GLU A 239 43.57 13.34 31.77
C GLU A 239 42.63 13.12 30.59
N GLN A 240 43.16 12.77 29.41
CA GLN A 240 42.35 12.42 28.24
C GLN A 240 41.43 11.22 28.51
N ARG A 241 41.91 10.21 29.24
CA ARG A 241 41.13 9.02 29.62
C ARG A 241 40.13 9.26 30.75
N GLN A 242 40.27 10.35 31.50
CA GLN A 242 39.35 10.66 32.60
C GLN A 242 38.22 11.61 32.18
N ALA A 243 38.25 12.19 30.97
CA ALA A 243 37.26 13.17 30.48
C ALA A 243 36.45 12.68 29.25
N PRO A 244 35.67 11.58 29.37
CA PRO A 244 34.89 11.05 28.26
C PRO A 244 33.76 11.99 27.79
N ALA A 245 33.16 12.81 28.66
CA ALA A 245 32.14 13.77 28.22
C ALA A 245 32.74 14.90 27.36
N LEU A 246 33.98 15.32 27.64
CA LEU A 246 34.72 16.28 26.81
C LEU A 246 34.98 15.72 25.40
N LEU A 247 35.42 14.46 25.34
CA LEU A 247 35.69 13.76 24.09
C LEU A 247 34.41 13.57 23.25
N ASN A 248 33.30 13.20 23.90
CA ASN A 248 31.97 13.14 23.27
C ASN A 248 31.52 14.52 22.75
N GLY A 249 31.75 15.59 23.53
CA GLY A 249 31.47 16.97 23.12
C GLY A 249 32.26 17.43 21.90
N LEU A 250 33.56 17.09 21.84
CA LEU A 250 34.39 17.34 20.66
C LEU A 250 33.91 16.55 19.44
N GLY A 251 33.50 15.30 19.62
CA GLY A 251 32.88 14.49 18.56
C GLY A 251 31.61 15.16 17.99
N LYS A 252 30.74 15.68 18.85
CA LYS A 252 29.53 16.44 18.44
C LYS A 252 29.90 17.70 17.63
N LEU A 253 30.92 18.44 18.04
CA LEU A 253 31.41 19.61 17.28
C LEU A 253 31.98 19.22 15.92
N GLN A 254 32.67 18.08 15.80
CA GLN A 254 33.18 17.59 14.51
C GLN A 254 32.05 17.21 13.54
N VAL A 255 30.95 16.63 14.04
CA VAL A 255 29.72 16.44 13.23
C VAL A 255 29.19 17.79 12.73
N GLY A 256 29.13 18.79 13.60
CA GLY A 256 28.74 20.15 13.22
C GLY A 256 29.67 20.78 12.18
N ALA A 257 30.97 20.51 12.25
CA ALA A 257 31.96 20.98 11.28
C ALA A 257 31.97 20.20 9.94
N GLY A 258 31.29 19.06 9.88
CA GLY A 258 31.25 18.18 8.69
C GLY A 258 32.41 17.18 8.60
N ASP A 259 33.20 16.99 9.66
CA ASP A 259 34.28 16.00 9.73
C ASP A 259 33.79 14.71 10.41
N PHE A 260 32.96 13.97 9.68
CA PHE A 260 32.29 12.77 10.21
C PHE A 260 33.28 11.64 10.55
N THR A 261 34.39 11.55 9.83
CA THR A 261 35.43 10.52 10.06
C THR A 261 36.08 10.71 11.42
N GLU A 262 36.52 11.93 11.71
CA GLU A 262 37.11 12.29 13.00
C GLU A 262 36.07 12.16 14.12
N ALA A 263 34.83 12.63 13.91
CA ALA A 263 33.76 12.46 14.89
C ALA A 263 33.52 11.00 15.29
N ARG A 264 33.44 10.08 14.31
CA ARG A 264 33.23 8.65 14.56
C ARG A 264 34.37 8.02 15.34
N GLN A 265 35.62 8.40 15.04
CA GLN A 265 36.79 7.92 15.79
C GLN A 265 36.71 8.34 17.25
N LEU A 266 36.43 9.62 17.51
CA LEU A 266 36.27 10.15 18.87
C LEU A 266 35.16 9.43 19.64
N PHE A 267 33.99 9.20 19.02
CA PHE A 267 32.92 8.44 19.68
C PHE A 267 33.30 7.00 19.98
N THR A 268 34.04 6.35 19.09
CA THR A 268 34.54 4.97 19.30
C THR A 268 35.54 4.94 20.47
N GLU A 269 36.38 5.96 20.62
CA GLU A 269 37.29 6.11 21.75
C GLU A 269 36.52 6.29 23.07
N VAL A 270 35.44 7.08 23.08
CA VAL A 270 34.57 7.24 24.26
C VAL A 270 34.01 5.88 24.71
N VAL A 271 33.54 5.03 23.79
CA VAL A 271 33.01 3.69 24.11
C VAL A 271 34.03 2.81 24.84
N GLN A 272 35.32 2.93 24.51
CA GLN A 272 36.40 2.15 25.14
C GLN A 272 36.74 2.66 26.55
N VAL A 273 36.53 3.95 26.81
CA VAL A 273 36.93 4.61 28.06
C VAL A 273 35.82 4.56 29.10
N VAL A 274 34.55 4.64 28.69
CA VAL A 274 33.45 4.70 29.64
C VAL A 274 33.08 3.32 30.18
N GLY A 275 32.83 3.21 31.49
CA GLY A 275 32.44 1.95 32.14
C GLY A 275 30.93 1.71 32.21
N ASN A 276 30.12 2.77 32.27
CA ASN A 276 28.67 2.68 32.44
C ASN A 276 27.97 2.28 31.12
N PRO A 277 27.07 1.27 31.13
CA PRO A 277 26.32 0.86 29.95
C PRO A 277 25.57 1.99 29.24
N THR A 278 24.93 2.90 29.98
CA THR A 278 24.11 3.96 29.37
C THR A 278 24.96 4.99 28.61
N ASP A 279 26.15 5.30 29.10
CA ASP A 279 27.09 6.21 28.43
C ASP A 279 27.72 5.57 27.20
N LYS A 280 28.02 4.26 27.28
CA LYS A 280 28.42 3.47 26.11
C LYS A 280 27.33 3.49 25.04
N ALA A 281 26.07 3.39 25.43
CA ALA A 281 24.95 3.46 24.50
C ALA A 281 24.87 4.81 23.77
N GLU A 282 25.03 5.94 24.49
CA GLU A 282 25.05 7.29 23.88
C GLU A 282 26.22 7.43 22.89
N ALA A 283 27.42 7.02 23.28
CA ALA A 283 28.61 7.12 22.43
C ALA A 283 28.51 6.21 21.19
N SER A 284 28.07 4.96 21.33
CA SER A 284 27.83 4.05 20.21
C SER A 284 26.72 4.58 19.29
N PHE A 285 25.67 5.20 19.82
CA PHE A 285 24.63 5.82 18.99
C PHE A 285 25.17 7.02 18.19
N ASN A 286 25.98 7.88 18.82
CA ASN A 286 26.64 9.00 18.12
C ASN A 286 27.61 8.50 17.04
N ALA A 287 28.34 7.41 17.29
CA ALA A 287 29.19 6.75 16.31
C ALA A 287 28.36 6.19 15.12
N TYR A 288 27.20 5.59 15.40
CA TYR A 288 26.24 5.17 14.37
C TYR A 288 25.80 6.34 13.48
N ARG A 289 25.46 7.49 14.07
CA ARG A 289 25.04 8.69 13.33
C ARG A 289 26.15 9.24 12.43
N ALA A 290 27.37 9.34 12.94
CA ALA A 290 28.52 9.77 12.13
C ALA A 290 28.84 8.80 10.98
N ALA A 291 28.79 7.49 11.26
CA ALA A 291 29.01 6.44 10.26
C ALA A 291 27.94 6.44 9.14
N LEU A 292 26.70 6.83 9.46
CA LEU A 292 25.66 7.02 8.43
C LEU A 292 26.04 8.14 7.46
N GLU A 293 26.47 9.32 7.94
CA GLU A 293 26.90 10.45 7.09
C GLU A 293 28.10 10.08 6.20
N GLU A 294 29.04 9.29 6.72
CA GLU A 294 30.15 8.73 5.94
C GLU A 294 29.73 7.65 4.92
N LYS A 295 28.46 7.20 4.95
CA LYS A 295 27.95 6.04 4.18
C LYS A 295 28.72 4.74 4.46
N LYS A 296 29.22 4.58 5.69
CA LYS A 296 29.94 3.38 6.17
C LYS A 296 28.96 2.40 6.83
N TRP A 297 28.21 1.66 6.01
CA TRP A 297 27.09 0.82 6.44
C TRP A 297 27.44 -0.24 7.48
N ASP A 298 28.59 -0.91 7.36
CA ASP A 298 28.98 -1.97 8.30
C ASP A 298 29.37 -1.40 9.67
N ALA A 299 30.08 -0.26 9.68
CA ALA A 299 30.44 0.44 10.91
C ALA A 299 29.20 0.99 11.61
N ALA A 300 28.28 1.59 10.86
CA ALA A 300 26.99 2.06 11.37
C ALA A 300 26.15 0.92 11.95
N LEU A 301 26.06 -0.22 11.27
CA LEU A 301 25.31 -1.39 11.77
C LEU A 301 25.91 -1.93 13.08
N SER A 302 27.23 -1.96 13.18
CA SER A 302 27.93 -2.45 14.37
C SER A 302 27.68 -1.54 15.57
N ALA A 303 27.82 -0.22 15.38
CA ALA A 303 27.56 0.79 16.38
C ALA A 303 26.07 0.81 16.82
N LEU A 304 25.13 0.62 15.89
CA LEU A 304 23.70 0.52 16.21
C LEU A 304 23.38 -0.68 17.11
N ARG A 305 23.97 -1.86 16.82
CA ARG A 305 23.79 -3.06 17.63
C ARG A 305 24.38 -2.90 19.02
N GLU A 306 25.52 -2.23 19.13
CA GLU A 306 26.16 -1.94 20.42
C GLU A 306 25.34 -0.94 21.25
N ALA A 307 24.83 0.14 20.65
CA ALA A 307 23.96 1.08 21.35
C ALA A 307 22.70 0.39 21.89
N GLY A 308 22.05 -0.41 21.04
CA GLY A 308 20.83 -1.12 21.40
C GLY A 308 21.01 -2.29 22.37
N SER A 309 22.21 -2.85 22.51
CA SER A 309 22.47 -3.90 23.51
C SER A 309 22.65 -3.32 24.91
N HIS A 310 23.10 -2.07 25.02
CA HIS A 310 23.36 -1.39 26.28
C HIS A 310 22.14 -0.65 26.84
N ASP A 311 21.43 0.12 26.01
CA ASP A 311 20.19 0.80 26.39
C ASP A 311 19.19 0.84 25.22
N PRO A 312 18.42 -0.25 25.03
CA PRO A 312 17.46 -0.34 23.94
C PRO A 312 16.26 0.59 24.12
N GLN A 313 15.89 0.94 25.36
CA GLN A 313 14.72 1.80 25.58
C GLN A 313 14.97 3.19 25.00
N ARG A 314 16.20 3.70 25.13
CA ARG A 314 16.55 5.05 24.73
C ARG A 314 17.09 5.15 23.31
N PHE A 315 17.99 4.24 22.91
CA PHE A 315 18.77 4.39 21.68
C PHE A 315 18.40 3.40 20.58
N ALA A 316 17.52 2.41 20.83
CA ALA A 316 17.03 1.56 19.74
C ALA A 316 16.04 2.37 18.88
N PRO A 317 16.29 2.51 17.56
CA PRO A 317 15.40 3.25 16.67
C PRO A 317 14.16 2.44 16.25
N PHE A 318 14.14 1.15 16.57
CA PHE A 318 13.01 0.23 16.41
C PHE A 318 13.23 -0.99 17.32
N PRO A 319 12.24 -1.87 17.53
CA PRO A 319 12.36 -3.05 18.40
C PRO A 319 13.41 -4.08 17.92
N LEU A 320 14.68 -3.89 18.30
CA LEU A 320 15.81 -4.75 17.89
C LEU A 320 15.66 -6.22 18.32
N HIS A 321 14.88 -6.48 19.37
CA HIS A 321 14.60 -7.83 19.84
C HIS A 321 13.68 -8.61 18.88
N ARG A 322 12.83 -7.92 18.11
CA ARG A 322 11.93 -8.50 17.11
C ARG A 322 12.55 -8.43 15.72
N TYR A 323 13.05 -7.26 15.35
CA TYR A 323 13.65 -7.01 14.04
C TYR A 323 15.17 -7.01 14.17
N GLU A 324 15.79 -8.16 13.89
CA GLU A 324 17.24 -8.29 13.97
C GLU A 324 17.90 -7.64 12.74
N PRO A 325 18.67 -6.56 12.89
CA PRO A 325 19.23 -5.85 11.75
C PRO A 325 20.37 -6.67 11.12
N LYS A 326 20.33 -6.86 9.80
CA LYS A 326 21.32 -7.59 8.99
C LYS A 326 22.23 -6.67 8.19
N ARG A 327 21.67 -5.61 7.60
CA ARG A 327 22.40 -4.68 6.72
C ARG A 327 21.67 -3.34 6.62
N ILE A 328 22.40 -2.23 6.60
CA ILE A 328 21.83 -0.92 6.26
C ILE A 328 21.78 -0.81 4.73
N LEU A 329 20.59 -0.58 4.17
CA LEU A 329 20.38 -0.47 2.73
C LEU A 329 20.65 0.94 2.21
N GLY A 330 20.43 1.94 3.05
CA GLY A 330 20.73 3.33 2.74
C GLY A 330 20.19 4.27 3.82
N ALA A 331 20.67 5.51 3.79
CA ALA A 331 20.17 6.59 4.61
C ALA A 331 19.93 7.83 3.74
N GLY A 332 18.82 8.51 4.02
CA GLY A 332 18.40 9.73 3.35
C GLY A 332 17.96 10.79 4.35
N GLY A 333 17.50 11.94 3.85
CA GLY A 333 17.07 13.06 4.69
C GLY A 333 15.92 12.74 5.66
N PHE A 334 15.17 11.68 5.39
CA PHE A 334 13.98 11.31 6.15
C PHE A 334 14.18 10.11 7.07
N GLY A 335 15.34 9.43 7.01
CA GLY A 335 15.50 8.18 7.71
C GLY A 335 16.60 7.27 7.19
N ALA A 336 16.76 6.13 7.85
CA ALA A 336 17.59 5.02 7.39
C ALA A 336 16.76 3.75 7.18
N GLY A 337 16.97 3.08 6.04
CA GLY A 337 16.37 1.79 5.71
C GLY A 337 17.32 0.65 6.09
N VAL A 338 16.84 -0.27 6.93
CA VAL A 338 17.63 -1.39 7.46
C VAL A 338 16.97 -2.70 7.06
N LEU A 339 17.69 -3.59 6.39
CA LEU A 339 17.28 -4.97 6.17
C LEU A 339 17.37 -5.72 7.50
N CYS A 340 16.27 -6.29 7.95
CA CYS A 340 16.14 -7.03 9.20
C CYS A 340 15.57 -8.43 8.96
N ARG A 341 15.80 -9.35 9.91
CA ARG A 341 15.03 -10.59 10.06
C ARG A 341 13.93 -10.34 11.09
N ASP A 342 12.67 -10.49 10.71
CA ASP A 342 11.57 -10.54 11.67
C ASP A 342 11.62 -11.90 12.37
N ARG A 343 11.97 -11.91 13.65
CA ARG A 343 12.11 -13.14 14.44
C ARG A 343 10.79 -13.83 14.73
N HIS A 344 9.64 -13.15 14.59
CA HIS A 344 8.34 -13.77 14.84
C HIS A 344 7.87 -14.62 13.66
N PHE A 345 8.11 -14.16 12.43
CA PHE A 345 7.67 -14.84 11.20
C PHE A 345 8.81 -15.53 10.44
N ASP A 346 10.04 -15.33 10.88
CA ASP A 346 11.26 -15.81 10.24
C ASP A 346 11.45 -15.35 8.78
N GLU A 347 11.18 -14.07 8.52
CA GLU A 347 11.25 -13.48 7.17
C GLU A 347 12.19 -12.27 7.11
N ASN A 348 12.69 -11.96 5.92
CA ASN A 348 13.42 -10.73 5.68
C ASN A 348 12.44 -9.57 5.44
N VAL A 349 12.62 -8.50 6.21
CA VAL A 349 11.83 -7.26 6.12
C VAL A 349 12.76 -6.06 6.05
N VAL A 350 12.27 -4.93 5.56
CA VAL A 350 12.98 -3.65 5.67
C VAL A 350 12.32 -2.82 6.76
N VAL A 351 13.09 -2.39 7.75
CA VAL A 351 12.66 -1.43 8.76
C VAL A 351 13.22 -0.06 8.38
N LYS A 352 12.33 0.87 8.04
CA LYS A 352 12.67 2.26 7.76
C LYS A 352 12.42 3.11 8.99
N THR A 353 13.49 3.63 9.55
CA THR A 353 13.44 4.64 10.62
C THR A 353 13.04 5.98 10.03
N LEU A 354 12.27 6.78 10.77
CA LEU A 354 11.84 8.11 10.34
C LEU A 354 12.37 9.18 11.28
N TYR A 355 12.88 10.29 10.75
CA TYR A 355 13.29 11.44 11.55
C TYR A 355 12.10 12.38 11.76
N ALA A 356 11.61 12.48 13.00
CA ALA A 356 10.38 13.19 13.34
C ALA A 356 10.41 14.70 13.01
N THR A 357 11.59 15.33 12.99
CA THR A 357 11.75 16.77 12.76
C THR A 357 11.62 17.20 11.30
N ASP A 358 11.71 16.26 10.35
CA ASP A 358 11.94 16.58 8.93
C ASP A 358 10.81 16.12 8.00
N LEU A 359 9.72 15.56 8.54
CA LEU A 359 8.54 15.12 7.77
C LEU A 359 7.63 16.31 7.42
N ALA A 360 7.07 16.35 6.19
CA ALA A 360 6.00 17.31 5.81
C ALA A 360 4.79 17.30 6.74
N SER A 361 4.56 16.15 7.33
CA SER A 361 3.37 15.69 8.03
C SER A 361 3.80 15.08 9.36
N SER A 362 2.96 15.17 10.40
CA SER A 362 3.28 14.49 11.67
C SER A 362 3.48 12.99 11.42
N ALA A 363 4.31 12.30 12.23
CA ALA A 363 4.52 10.87 12.04
C ALA A 363 3.19 10.06 12.08
N ASP A 364 2.18 10.57 12.78
CA ASP A 364 0.82 10.02 12.79
C ASP A 364 0.09 10.13 11.42
N GLU A 365 0.33 11.18 10.64
CA GLU A 365 -0.17 11.31 9.26
C GLU A 365 0.55 10.34 8.31
N VAL A 366 1.87 10.21 8.43
CA VAL A 366 2.63 9.19 7.68
C VAL A 366 2.12 7.79 8.01
N PHE A 367 1.83 7.50 9.28
CA PHE A 367 1.22 6.24 9.69
C PHE A 367 -0.20 6.06 9.15
N ARG A 368 -0.98 7.14 9.01
CA ARG A 368 -2.29 7.09 8.36
C ARG A 368 -2.18 6.65 6.92
N GLU A 369 -1.29 7.27 6.13
CA GLU A 369 -1.04 6.89 4.74
C GLU A 369 -0.46 5.46 4.64
N ALA A 370 0.49 5.11 5.51
CA ALA A 370 1.06 3.76 5.60
C ALA A 370 0.01 2.68 5.91
N ARG A 371 -0.97 2.98 6.78
CA ARG A 371 -2.10 2.07 7.08
C ARG A 371 -3.07 1.93 5.91
N ILE A 372 -3.23 2.96 5.08
CA ILE A 372 -3.99 2.88 3.82
C ILE A 372 -3.24 2.00 2.82
N LEU A 373 -1.94 2.23 2.64
CA LEU A 373 -1.07 1.45 1.75
C LEU A 373 -0.95 -0.02 2.16
N ARG A 374 -0.93 -0.32 3.45
CA ARG A 374 -0.97 -1.71 3.95
C ARG A 374 -2.21 -2.49 3.46
N ARG A 375 -3.33 -1.80 3.19
CA ARG A 375 -4.57 -2.40 2.68
C ARG A 375 -4.60 -2.44 1.15
N LEU A 376 -3.63 -1.81 0.49
CA LEU A 376 -3.49 -1.78 -0.95
C LEU A 376 -2.60 -2.95 -1.39
N SER A 377 -3.22 -4.04 -1.81
CA SER A 377 -2.50 -5.18 -2.40
C SER A 377 -2.28 -4.93 -3.88
N HIS A 378 -1.13 -4.34 -4.24
CA HIS A 378 -0.74 -4.13 -5.63
C HIS A 378 0.66 -4.68 -5.92
N PRO A 379 0.88 -5.43 -7.02
CA PRO A 379 2.16 -6.07 -7.32
C PRO A 379 3.31 -5.08 -7.52
N VAL A 380 3.03 -3.83 -7.88
CA VAL A 380 4.05 -2.79 -8.11
C VAL A 380 4.28 -1.88 -6.90
N ILE A 381 3.47 -1.96 -5.84
CA ILE A 381 3.69 -1.16 -4.63
C ILE A 381 4.34 -2.04 -3.56
N ILE A 382 5.30 -1.49 -2.81
CA ILE A 382 5.89 -2.21 -1.68
C ILE A 382 4.86 -2.33 -0.56
N VAL A 383 4.72 -3.54 -0.02
CA VAL A 383 3.75 -3.77 1.04
C VAL A 383 4.31 -3.23 2.35
N VAL A 384 3.57 -2.31 2.97
CA VAL A 384 3.81 -1.90 4.35
C VAL A 384 3.18 -2.95 5.27
N ARG A 385 4.01 -3.59 6.10
CA ARG A 385 3.58 -4.62 7.06
C ARG A 385 3.13 -4.00 8.37
N ASP A 386 3.89 -3.03 8.87
CA ASP A 386 3.68 -2.46 10.20
C ASP A 386 4.18 -1.00 10.29
N CYS A 387 3.67 -0.25 11.26
CA CYS A 387 4.13 1.11 11.55
C CYS A 387 3.86 1.45 13.02
N GLU A 388 4.87 1.94 13.74
CA GLU A 388 4.75 2.22 15.17
C GLU A 388 5.87 3.16 15.64
N TYR A 389 5.78 3.63 16.89
CA TYR A 389 6.87 4.29 17.61
C TYR A 389 7.70 3.28 18.41
N ALA A 390 9.03 3.40 18.38
CA ALA A 390 9.87 2.60 19.27
C ALA A 390 9.69 2.99 20.75
N ASP A 391 9.31 4.25 21.01
CA ASP A 391 8.87 4.74 22.33
C ASP A 391 7.45 5.27 22.24
N LEU A 392 6.50 4.41 22.62
CA LEU A 392 5.07 4.70 22.63
C LEU A 392 4.70 5.79 23.66
N THR A 393 5.45 5.91 24.75
CA THR A 393 5.16 6.86 25.84
C THR A 393 5.34 8.29 25.36
N HIS A 394 6.46 8.56 24.69
CA HIS A 394 6.79 9.89 24.18
C HIS A 394 6.49 10.07 22.70
N LYS A 395 5.89 9.06 22.05
CA LYS A 395 5.71 8.99 20.58
C LYS A 395 7.01 9.35 19.83
N ALA A 396 8.12 8.77 20.25
CA ALA A 396 9.44 9.04 19.70
C ALA A 396 9.95 7.87 18.86
N ARG A 397 10.89 8.17 17.95
CA ARG A 397 11.53 7.19 17.04
C ARG A 397 10.50 6.39 16.22
N PRO A 398 9.73 7.06 15.34
CA PRO A 398 8.79 6.39 14.44
C PRO A 398 9.53 5.49 13.45
N TYR A 399 8.95 4.33 13.15
CA TYR A 399 9.47 3.40 12.15
C TYR A 399 8.35 2.75 11.32
N LEU A 400 8.70 2.35 10.10
CA LEU A 400 7.86 1.60 9.16
C LEU A 400 8.52 0.25 8.88
N VAL A 401 7.72 -0.80 8.78
CA VAL A 401 8.16 -2.14 8.39
C VAL A 401 7.53 -2.47 7.06
N MET A 402 8.34 -2.87 6.08
CA MET A 402 7.90 -3.19 4.73
C MET A 402 8.52 -4.49 4.23
N ASP A 403 7.90 -5.06 3.20
CA ASP A 403 8.46 -6.22 2.48
C ASP A 403 9.88 -5.95 2.00
N TYR A 404 10.75 -6.93 2.11
CA TYR A 404 12.04 -6.87 1.44
C TYR A 404 11.91 -7.25 -0.04
N PHE A 405 12.21 -6.32 -0.93
CA PHE A 405 12.37 -6.60 -2.35
C PHE A 405 13.87 -6.74 -2.70
N PRO A 406 14.33 -7.92 -3.16
CA PRO A 406 15.74 -8.13 -3.51
C PRO A 406 16.11 -7.51 -4.87
N GLY A 407 16.02 -6.18 -4.98
CA GLY A 407 16.38 -5.38 -6.14
C GLY A 407 17.24 -4.17 -5.79
N THR A 408 17.56 -3.34 -6.77
CA THR A 408 18.31 -2.08 -6.64
C THR A 408 17.41 -0.92 -7.05
N SER A 409 17.71 0.31 -6.63
CA SER A 409 16.96 1.47 -7.12
C SER A 409 17.16 1.68 -8.63
N LEU A 410 16.18 2.27 -9.31
CA LEU A 410 16.30 2.62 -10.72
C LEU A 410 17.46 3.60 -10.94
N GLN A 411 17.70 4.49 -9.97
CA GLN A 411 18.86 5.39 -9.98
C GLN A 411 20.18 4.61 -10.03
N GLU A 412 20.42 3.73 -9.06
CA GLU A 412 21.63 2.91 -9.01
C GLU A 412 21.77 2.04 -10.26
N PHE A 413 20.66 1.47 -10.75
CA PHE A 413 20.68 0.68 -11.98
C PHE A 413 21.19 1.51 -13.16
N VAL A 414 20.66 2.72 -13.36
CA VAL A 414 21.04 3.62 -14.46
C VAL A 414 22.47 4.15 -14.30
N GLU A 415 22.90 4.39 -13.06
CA GLU A 415 24.27 4.79 -12.74
C GLU A 415 25.28 3.67 -13.07
N GLN A 416 24.96 2.41 -12.73
CA GLN A 416 25.87 1.26 -12.89
C GLN A 416 25.80 0.62 -14.28
N ARG A 417 24.61 0.54 -14.89
CA ARG A 417 24.37 -0.18 -16.16
C ARG A 417 24.15 0.74 -17.35
N GLY A 418 23.99 2.04 -17.12
CA GLY A 418 23.67 3.03 -18.15
C GLY A 418 22.16 3.24 -18.33
N PRO A 419 21.77 4.21 -19.17
CA PRO A 419 20.38 4.54 -19.42
C PRO A 419 19.58 3.36 -20.02
N LEU A 420 18.29 3.33 -19.73
CA LEU A 420 17.36 2.37 -20.31
C LEU A 420 17.12 2.68 -21.79
N ASN A 421 17.03 1.62 -22.60
CA ASN A 421 16.50 1.76 -23.95
C ASN A 421 14.96 1.89 -23.91
N LEU A 422 14.35 2.23 -25.06
CA LEU A 422 12.91 2.47 -25.15
C LEU A 422 12.07 1.29 -24.62
N GLU A 423 12.40 0.06 -24.98
CA GLU A 423 11.67 -1.12 -24.52
C GLU A 423 11.76 -1.31 -23.00
N GLN A 424 12.95 -1.14 -22.45
CA GLN A 424 13.19 -1.25 -21.02
C GLN A 424 12.45 -0.14 -20.27
N LEU A 425 12.45 1.09 -20.80
CA LEU A 425 11.67 2.17 -20.23
C LEU A 425 10.18 1.80 -20.23
N LEU A 426 9.61 1.40 -21.36
CA LEU A 426 8.18 1.09 -21.46
C LEU A 426 7.78 -0.02 -20.47
N ALA A 427 8.59 -1.07 -20.33
CA ALA A 427 8.35 -2.15 -19.38
C ALA A 427 8.32 -1.68 -17.90
N VAL A 428 9.13 -0.69 -17.56
CA VAL A 428 9.18 -0.10 -16.21
C VAL A 428 8.07 0.94 -16.03
N ALA A 429 7.86 1.80 -17.02
CA ALA A 429 6.92 2.91 -17.01
C ALA A 429 5.45 2.46 -16.94
N VAL A 430 5.10 1.39 -17.65
CA VAL A 430 3.74 0.78 -17.58
C VAL A 430 3.45 0.33 -16.14
N GLN A 431 4.36 -0.43 -15.53
CA GLN A 431 4.20 -0.88 -14.14
C GLN A 431 4.12 0.31 -13.17
N MET A 432 4.95 1.34 -13.36
CA MET A 432 4.88 2.57 -12.56
C MET A 432 3.49 3.21 -12.65
N ALA A 433 2.95 3.37 -13.86
CA ALA A 433 1.64 3.96 -14.08
C ALA A 433 0.52 3.12 -13.42
N GLU A 434 0.52 1.80 -13.58
CA GLU A 434 -0.42 0.89 -12.92
C GLU A 434 -0.40 1.04 -11.38
N GLY A 435 0.81 1.07 -10.80
CA GLY A 435 0.99 1.29 -9.36
C GLY A 435 0.42 2.63 -8.91
N MET A 436 0.69 3.71 -9.65
CA MET A 436 0.18 5.03 -9.32
C MET A 436 -1.33 5.15 -9.46
N ILE A 437 -1.95 4.53 -10.48
CA ILE A 437 -3.42 4.42 -10.60
C ILE A 437 -4.00 3.77 -9.34
N ALA A 438 -3.44 2.63 -8.92
CA ALA A 438 -3.92 1.92 -7.75
C ALA A 438 -3.82 2.79 -6.47
N ALA A 439 -2.70 3.49 -6.27
CA ALA A 439 -2.51 4.38 -5.13
C ALA A 439 -3.48 5.57 -5.14
N HIS A 440 -3.61 6.25 -6.29
CA HIS A 440 -4.49 7.41 -6.47
C HIS A 440 -5.97 7.04 -6.29
N ALA A 441 -6.38 5.84 -6.72
CA ALA A 441 -7.74 5.32 -6.51
C ALA A 441 -8.10 5.13 -5.01
N LYS A 442 -7.10 5.09 -4.12
CA LYS A 442 -7.28 5.08 -2.65
C LYS A 442 -7.03 6.44 -2.00
N GLY A 443 -6.87 7.51 -2.80
CA GLY A 443 -6.59 8.86 -2.33
C GLY A 443 -5.17 9.05 -1.79
N VAL A 444 -4.23 8.15 -2.10
CA VAL A 444 -2.83 8.26 -1.66
C VAL A 444 -1.99 8.84 -2.78
N LEU A 445 -1.35 9.98 -2.53
CA LEU A 445 -0.39 10.61 -3.45
C LEU A 445 1.04 10.19 -3.09
N HIS A 446 1.92 10.08 -4.09
CA HIS A 446 3.33 9.74 -3.83
C HIS A 446 4.14 10.97 -3.38
N ARG A 447 4.00 12.11 -4.07
CA ARG A 447 4.64 13.42 -3.78
C ARG A 447 6.17 13.47 -3.90
N ASP A 448 6.85 12.34 -3.96
CA ASP A 448 8.31 12.22 -4.14
C ASP A 448 8.70 11.13 -5.17
N LEU A 449 7.97 11.05 -6.29
CA LEU A 449 8.23 10.00 -7.29
C LEU A 449 9.53 10.31 -8.06
N LYS A 450 10.57 9.49 -7.86
CA LYS A 450 11.91 9.67 -8.46
C LYS A 450 12.63 8.33 -8.64
N PRO A 451 13.70 8.25 -9.44
CA PRO A 451 14.46 7.01 -9.67
C PRO A 451 14.96 6.32 -8.39
N ALA A 452 15.25 7.05 -7.32
CA ALA A 452 15.66 6.48 -6.03
C ALA A 452 14.53 5.73 -5.30
N ASN A 453 13.27 6.10 -5.56
CA ASN A 453 12.08 5.55 -4.90
C ASN A 453 11.41 4.44 -5.75
N LEU A 454 12.14 3.91 -6.73
CA LEU A 454 11.71 2.83 -7.61
C LEU A 454 12.72 1.70 -7.51
N LEU A 455 12.34 0.59 -6.88
CA LEU A 455 13.18 -0.60 -6.88
C LEU A 455 12.90 -1.43 -8.13
N VAL A 456 13.96 -1.84 -8.81
CA VAL A 456 13.90 -2.63 -10.03
C VAL A 456 14.72 -3.89 -9.91
N ARG A 457 14.21 -4.96 -10.52
CA ARG A 457 14.95 -6.21 -10.74
C ARG A 457 14.65 -6.73 -12.13
N LYS A 458 15.70 -7.13 -12.84
CA LYS A 458 15.59 -7.78 -14.13
C LYS A 458 15.76 -9.29 -13.97
N GLU A 459 14.74 -10.06 -14.36
CA GLU A 459 14.73 -11.52 -14.38
C GLU A 459 14.62 -11.99 -15.84
N GLY A 460 15.77 -12.27 -16.47
CA GLY A 460 15.82 -12.52 -17.91
C GLY A 460 15.39 -11.28 -18.71
N ASN A 461 14.28 -11.38 -19.44
CA ASN A 461 13.68 -10.27 -20.18
C ASN A 461 12.56 -9.54 -19.42
N LEU A 462 12.17 -10.04 -18.24
CA LEU A 462 11.09 -9.48 -17.45
C LEU A 462 11.64 -8.46 -16.44
N TRP A 463 10.93 -7.34 -16.32
CA TRP A 463 11.19 -6.33 -15.31
C TRP A 463 10.18 -6.47 -14.18
N LYS A 464 10.66 -6.45 -12.93
CA LYS A 464 9.82 -6.31 -11.75
C LYS A 464 10.12 -4.97 -11.10
N VAL A 465 9.08 -4.18 -10.87
CA VAL A 465 9.17 -2.85 -10.27
C VAL A 465 8.44 -2.84 -8.93
N LYS A 466 9.02 -2.15 -7.94
CA LYS A 466 8.38 -1.83 -6.67
C LYS A 466 8.55 -0.34 -6.36
N ILE A 467 7.44 0.39 -6.24
CA ILE A 467 7.39 1.77 -5.78
C ILE A 467 7.46 1.76 -4.25
N ILE A 468 8.35 2.57 -3.70
CA ILE A 468 8.58 2.73 -2.26
C ILE A 468 8.36 4.18 -1.84
N ASP A 469 8.30 4.46 -0.53
CA ASP A 469 8.39 5.82 0.01
C ASP A 469 7.22 6.78 -0.31
N PHE A 470 5.99 6.24 -0.31
CA PHE A 470 4.77 7.06 -0.34
C PHE A 470 4.65 7.98 0.88
N GLY A 471 4.12 9.18 0.68
CA GLY A 471 3.71 10.06 1.78
C GLY A 471 4.82 10.81 2.50
N LEU A 472 6.08 10.62 2.09
CA LEU A 472 7.24 11.27 2.68
C LEU A 472 7.54 12.61 2.00
N ALA A 473 6.52 13.48 1.91
CA ALA A 473 6.70 14.80 1.34
C ALA A 473 7.71 15.65 2.16
N LEU A 474 8.43 16.54 1.48
CA LEU A 474 9.27 17.58 2.10
C LEU A 474 8.39 18.75 2.57
N ARG A 475 8.59 19.29 3.79
CA ARG A 475 8.00 20.59 4.17
C ARG A 475 8.51 21.67 3.21
N GLN A 476 7.65 22.63 2.84
CA GLN A 476 8.06 23.83 2.09
C GLN A 476 9.20 24.59 2.80
N GLN A 477 9.15 24.67 4.14
CA GLN A 477 10.20 25.28 4.96
C GLN A 477 11.54 24.52 4.85
N THR A 478 11.54 23.18 4.79
CA THR A 478 12.77 22.38 4.61
C THR A 478 13.39 22.64 3.23
N VAL A 479 12.56 22.77 2.19
CA VAL A 479 13.01 23.13 0.83
C VAL A 479 13.63 24.53 0.79
N GLU A 480 12.98 25.52 1.42
CA GLU A 480 13.51 26.90 1.50
C GLU A 480 14.81 26.95 2.30
N THR A 481 14.88 26.24 3.43
CA THR A 481 16.07 26.17 4.27
C THR A 481 17.23 25.50 3.53
N SER A 482 17.00 24.42 2.79
CA SER A 482 18.03 23.78 1.95
C SER A 482 18.49 24.67 0.79
N ARG A 483 17.60 25.48 0.18
CA ARG A 483 17.99 26.49 -0.82
C ARG A 483 18.88 27.59 -0.23
N LEU A 484 18.65 27.96 1.03
CA LEU A 484 19.49 28.92 1.76
C LEU A 484 20.83 28.31 2.24
N ARG A 485 20.98 26.98 2.22
CA ARG A 485 22.17 26.24 2.68
C ARG A 485 23.23 25.97 1.60
N THR A 486 23.04 26.36 0.34
CA THR A 486 23.91 25.98 -0.80
C THR A 486 25.28 26.66 -0.87
N GLY A 487 25.94 26.93 0.27
CA GLY A 487 27.16 27.76 0.36
C GLY A 487 28.48 27.07 0.78
N ALA A 488 28.58 25.75 0.88
CA ALA A 488 29.85 25.08 1.26
C ALA A 488 30.08 23.74 0.53
N ASP A 489 31.35 23.40 0.29
CA ASP A 489 31.81 22.21 -0.47
C ASP A 489 31.49 20.84 0.17
N GLN A 490 30.88 20.80 1.36
CA GLN A 490 30.50 19.56 2.06
C GLN A 490 28.98 19.53 2.32
N LYS A 491 28.25 18.69 1.58
CA LYS A 491 26.79 18.50 1.71
C LYS A 491 26.47 17.30 2.61
N SER A 492 25.54 17.49 3.55
CA SER A 492 25.01 16.40 4.39
C SER A 492 24.14 15.43 3.58
N ILE A 493 23.83 14.26 4.16
CA ILE A 493 22.83 13.32 3.59
C ILE A 493 21.46 14.00 3.41
N LEU A 494 21.08 14.87 4.33
CA LEU A 494 19.83 15.65 4.23
C LEU A 494 19.87 16.59 3.02
N ASP A 495 20.90 17.42 2.88
CA ASP A 495 20.99 18.41 1.80
C ASP A 495 21.08 17.76 0.41
N SER A 496 21.80 16.64 0.30
CA SER A 496 21.90 15.88 -0.95
C SER A 496 20.57 15.22 -1.34
N SER A 497 19.84 14.67 -0.36
CA SER A 497 18.52 14.09 -0.57
C SER A 497 17.48 15.14 -0.98
N VAL A 498 17.48 16.33 -0.35
CA VAL A 498 16.60 17.43 -0.72
C VAL A 498 16.91 17.95 -2.12
N ALA A 499 18.19 18.22 -2.42
CA ALA A 499 18.60 18.71 -3.74
C ALA A 499 18.18 17.76 -4.86
N GLY A 500 18.41 16.45 -4.70
CA GLY A 500 17.99 15.45 -5.68
C GLY A 500 16.47 15.30 -5.83
N THR A 501 15.69 15.72 -4.84
CA THR A 501 14.21 15.71 -4.90
C THR A 501 13.67 16.91 -5.69
N LEU A 502 14.34 18.06 -5.64
CA LEU A 502 13.89 19.28 -6.32
C LEU A 502 13.86 19.17 -7.84
N ASP A 503 14.71 18.32 -8.42
CA ASP A 503 14.78 18.10 -9.87
C ASP A 503 13.54 17.38 -10.44
N TYR A 504 12.76 16.72 -9.57
CA TYR A 504 11.55 15.97 -9.93
C TYR A 504 10.26 16.66 -9.45
N ALA A 505 10.36 17.60 -8.51
CA ALA A 505 9.22 18.26 -7.90
C ALA A 505 8.55 19.27 -8.85
N PRO A 506 7.21 19.24 -8.97
CA PRO A 506 6.48 20.15 -9.85
C PRO A 506 6.35 21.58 -9.28
N PRO A 507 6.08 22.61 -10.11
CA PRO A 507 5.99 24.01 -9.68
C PRO A 507 5.05 24.28 -8.51
N GLU A 508 3.88 23.64 -8.47
CA GLU A 508 2.91 23.79 -7.38
C GLU A 508 3.43 23.24 -6.05
N GLN A 509 4.20 22.15 -6.06
CA GLN A 509 4.82 21.58 -4.86
C GLN A 509 5.99 22.44 -4.36
N LEU A 510 6.68 23.13 -5.28
CA LEU A 510 7.76 24.07 -4.98
C LEU A 510 7.26 25.45 -4.48
N GLY A 511 5.95 25.64 -4.33
CA GLY A 511 5.35 26.92 -3.92
C GLY A 511 5.39 28.00 -5.00
N LYS A 512 5.69 27.66 -6.26
CA LYS A 512 5.71 28.63 -7.38
C LYS A 512 4.31 29.01 -7.86
N LEU A 513 3.30 28.20 -7.54
CA LEU A 513 1.89 28.40 -7.87
C LEU A 513 1.06 28.50 -6.58
N PRO A 514 1.02 29.68 -5.93
CA PRO A 514 0.33 29.85 -4.65
C PRO A 514 -1.19 29.58 -4.79
N GLY A 515 -1.75 28.81 -3.85
CA GLY A 515 -3.17 28.44 -3.83
C GLY A 515 -3.53 27.17 -4.61
N VAL A 516 -2.59 26.58 -5.36
CA VAL A 516 -2.79 25.30 -6.07
C VAL A 516 -2.24 24.17 -5.21
N GLN A 517 -3.11 23.25 -4.78
CA GLN A 517 -2.72 22.09 -3.98
C GLN A 517 -2.07 21.00 -4.84
N PRO A 518 -1.09 20.23 -4.35
CA PRO A 518 -0.60 19.04 -5.06
C PRO A 518 -1.69 17.98 -5.22
N GLY A 519 -1.72 17.33 -6.38
CA GLY A 519 -2.71 16.29 -6.71
C GLY A 519 -2.10 15.16 -7.56
N PRO A 520 -2.93 14.25 -8.11
CA PRO A 520 -2.43 13.19 -8.99
C PRO A 520 -1.57 13.68 -10.16
N TYR A 521 -1.90 14.84 -10.73
CA TYR A 521 -1.11 15.51 -11.78
C TYR A 521 0.29 15.97 -11.34
N SER A 522 0.55 16.08 -10.04
CA SER A 522 1.86 16.39 -9.49
C SER A 522 2.78 15.16 -9.58
N ASP A 523 2.24 13.96 -9.32
CA ASP A 523 2.95 12.70 -9.51
C ASP A 523 3.17 12.38 -11.00
N VAL A 524 2.25 12.77 -11.88
CA VAL A 524 2.41 12.66 -13.34
C VAL A 524 3.61 13.46 -13.85
N TYR A 525 3.82 14.66 -13.32
CA TYR A 525 5.00 15.47 -13.63
C TYR A 525 6.30 14.78 -13.19
N ALA A 526 6.32 14.30 -11.95
CA ALA A 526 7.47 13.60 -11.38
C ALA A 526 7.78 12.28 -12.11
N PHE A 527 6.75 11.57 -12.59
CA PHE A 527 6.86 10.42 -13.47
C PHE A 527 7.60 10.77 -14.77
N ALA A 528 7.22 11.86 -15.45
CA ALA A 528 7.88 12.24 -16.70
C ALA A 528 9.35 12.63 -16.49
N ARG A 529 9.66 13.38 -15.41
CA ARG A 529 11.04 13.66 -15.01
C ARG A 529 11.85 12.38 -14.75
N THR A 530 11.23 11.39 -14.12
CA THR A 530 11.80 10.08 -13.86
C THR A 530 12.09 9.31 -15.16
N CYS A 531 11.16 9.31 -16.11
CA CYS A 531 11.35 8.69 -17.43
C CYS A 531 12.48 9.35 -18.24
N CYS A 532 12.56 10.69 -18.23
CA CYS A 532 13.65 11.44 -18.86
C CYS A 532 15.01 11.04 -18.28
N TYR A 533 15.13 10.99 -16.95
CA TYR A 533 16.36 10.57 -16.29
C TYR A 533 16.71 9.11 -16.65
N ALA A 534 15.74 8.20 -16.62
CA ALA A 534 15.97 6.78 -16.88
C ALA A 534 16.53 6.53 -18.29
N MET A 535 16.09 7.30 -19.31
CA MET A 535 16.57 7.16 -20.69
C MET A 535 17.80 8.00 -21.03
N PHE A 536 18.01 9.13 -20.36
CA PHE A 536 19.01 10.11 -20.81
C PHE A 536 19.97 10.60 -19.72
N LYS A 537 19.81 10.12 -18.48
CA LYS A 537 20.55 10.58 -17.28
C LYS A 537 20.43 12.09 -17.03
N THR A 538 19.38 12.72 -17.55
CA THR A 538 19.03 14.12 -17.35
C THR A 538 17.52 14.24 -17.22
N THR A 539 17.06 15.11 -16.35
CA THR A 539 15.63 15.43 -16.20
C THR A 539 15.15 16.44 -17.24
N GLU A 540 16.07 17.16 -17.88
CA GLU A 540 15.81 18.16 -18.93
C GLU A 540 16.34 17.68 -20.28
N LEU A 541 15.43 17.47 -21.22
CA LEU A 541 15.74 16.98 -22.56
C LEU A 541 16.02 18.13 -23.52
N ARG A 542 17.07 17.95 -24.34
CA ARG A 542 17.37 18.82 -25.48
C ARG A 542 16.56 18.38 -26.69
N ARG A 543 16.34 19.29 -27.64
CA ARG A 543 15.56 19.03 -28.87
C ARG A 543 15.94 17.72 -29.60
N LYS A 544 17.24 17.46 -29.79
CA LYS A 544 17.71 16.21 -30.41
C LYS A 544 17.30 14.93 -29.67
N GLN A 545 17.12 15.00 -28.35
CA GLN A 545 16.68 13.87 -27.54
C GLN A 545 15.17 13.68 -27.67
N TRP A 546 14.40 14.76 -27.72
CA TRP A 546 12.97 14.71 -28.05
C TRP A 546 12.72 14.09 -29.42
N ASP A 547 13.48 14.50 -30.45
CA ASP A 547 13.38 13.98 -31.82
C ASP A 547 13.72 12.48 -31.91
N SER A 548 14.39 11.91 -30.91
CA SER A 548 14.76 10.48 -30.87
C SER A 548 13.68 9.57 -30.28
N LEU A 549 12.66 10.14 -29.65
CA LEU A 549 11.55 9.39 -29.05
C LEU A 549 10.44 9.13 -30.08
N PRO A 550 9.69 8.01 -29.98
CA PRO A 550 8.47 7.85 -30.72
C PRO A 550 7.52 9.00 -30.44
N LYS A 551 6.91 9.57 -31.49
CA LYS A 551 6.07 10.77 -31.37
C LYS A 551 4.98 10.66 -30.27
N PRO A 552 4.22 9.56 -30.14
CA PRO A 552 3.23 9.45 -29.07
C PRO A 552 3.83 9.55 -27.66
N LEU A 553 5.02 8.97 -27.46
CA LEU A 553 5.72 9.04 -26.17
C LEU A 553 6.31 10.44 -25.92
N ALA A 554 6.84 11.09 -26.96
CA ALA A 554 7.34 12.46 -26.87
C ALA A 554 6.23 13.43 -26.47
N ASP A 555 5.10 13.39 -27.19
CA ASP A 555 3.94 14.25 -26.95
C ASP A 555 3.36 14.01 -25.53
N LEU A 556 3.32 12.75 -25.07
CA LEU A 556 2.92 12.40 -23.71
C LEU A 556 3.85 13.02 -22.66
N LEU A 557 5.16 12.78 -22.76
CA LEU A 557 6.12 13.25 -21.76
C LEU A 557 6.19 14.78 -21.73
N GLU A 558 6.06 15.45 -22.88
CA GLU A 558 5.96 16.91 -22.95
C GLU A 558 4.70 17.42 -22.24
N GLY A 559 3.54 16.83 -22.50
CA GLY A 559 2.28 17.19 -21.83
C GLY A 559 2.30 16.92 -20.32
N CYS A 560 2.97 15.87 -19.85
CA CYS A 560 3.17 15.61 -18.42
C CYS A 560 4.08 16.65 -17.74
N LEU A 561 5.00 17.28 -18.49
CA LEU A 561 5.97 18.26 -18.00
C LEU A 561 5.47 19.72 -18.08
N ASP A 562 4.21 19.94 -18.47
CA ASP A 562 3.65 21.29 -18.57
C ASP A 562 3.70 22.01 -17.20
N PRO A 563 4.16 23.27 -17.13
CA PRO A 563 4.17 24.00 -15.86
C PRO A 563 2.77 24.22 -15.26
N ASP A 564 1.72 24.25 -16.07
CA ASP A 564 0.33 24.40 -15.64
C ASP A 564 -0.33 23.02 -15.37
N PRO A 565 -0.72 22.72 -14.11
CA PRO A 565 -1.46 21.51 -13.76
C PRO A 565 -2.78 21.30 -14.53
N GLN A 566 -3.33 22.35 -15.13
CA GLN A 566 -4.54 22.25 -15.95
C GLN A 566 -4.30 21.55 -17.28
N GLN A 567 -3.11 21.71 -17.87
CA GLN A 567 -2.73 21.14 -19.16
C GLN A 567 -2.15 19.72 -19.04
N ARG A 568 -1.72 19.32 -17.84
CA ARG A 568 -1.25 17.96 -17.58
C ARG A 568 -2.38 16.93 -17.59
N PRO A 569 -2.09 15.66 -17.91
CA PRO A 569 -3.00 14.56 -17.60
C PRO A 569 -3.41 14.58 -16.13
N LYS A 570 -4.72 14.45 -15.87
CA LYS A 570 -5.28 14.53 -14.51
C LYS A 570 -4.96 13.33 -13.63
N GLY A 571 -4.50 12.24 -14.23
CA GLY A 571 -4.15 10.99 -13.57
C GLY A 571 -3.31 10.14 -14.51
N PHE A 572 -3.06 8.89 -14.10
CA PHE A 572 -2.21 7.96 -14.84
C PHE A 572 -2.96 7.12 -15.88
N GLU A 573 -4.29 7.17 -15.95
CA GLU A 573 -5.09 6.42 -16.93
C GLU A 573 -4.81 6.85 -18.37
N PRO A 574 -4.77 8.16 -18.72
CA PRO A 574 -4.39 8.59 -20.07
C PRO A 574 -2.90 8.30 -20.36
N VAL A 575 -2.05 8.32 -19.34
CA VAL A 575 -0.63 8.01 -19.44
C VAL A 575 -0.44 6.53 -19.81
N LEU A 576 -1.11 5.64 -19.09
CA LEU A 576 -1.05 4.19 -19.31
C LEU A 576 -1.54 3.81 -20.71
N ALA A 577 -2.61 4.43 -21.20
CA ALA A 577 -3.13 4.17 -22.55
C ALA A 577 -2.10 4.42 -23.65
N VAL A 578 -1.36 5.53 -23.57
CA VAL A 578 -0.32 5.87 -24.56
C VAL A 578 0.91 4.97 -24.41
N LEU A 579 1.29 4.61 -23.18
CA LEU A 579 2.40 3.67 -22.95
C LEU A 579 2.10 2.29 -23.52
N ASP A 580 0.88 1.79 -23.35
CA ASP A 580 0.42 0.53 -23.92
C ASP A 580 0.41 0.54 -25.45
N GLU A 581 -0.05 1.64 -26.05
CA GLU A 581 0.01 1.84 -27.51
C GLU A 581 1.45 1.77 -28.02
N CYS A 582 2.38 2.48 -27.36
CA CYS A 582 3.80 2.45 -27.72
C CYS A 582 4.40 1.05 -27.58
N SER A 583 4.01 0.31 -26.54
CA SER A 583 4.47 -1.07 -26.30
C SER A 583 3.98 -2.03 -27.38
N ARG A 584 2.70 -1.96 -27.77
CA ARG A 584 2.11 -2.79 -28.83
C ARG A 584 2.72 -2.48 -30.20
N ALA A 585 2.89 -1.20 -30.54
CA ALA A 585 3.51 -0.79 -31.80
C ALA A 585 4.95 -1.32 -31.94
N GLY A 586 5.72 -1.32 -30.84
CA GLY A 586 7.05 -1.91 -30.79
C GLY A 586 7.07 -3.43 -30.96
N GLN A 587 6.09 -4.15 -30.38
CA GLN A 587 5.95 -5.59 -30.57
C GLN A 587 5.58 -5.97 -32.01
N GLU A 588 4.65 -5.24 -32.62
CA GLU A 588 4.21 -5.52 -33.98
C GLU A 588 5.32 -5.25 -35.02
N THR A 589 6.08 -4.17 -34.85
CA THR A 589 7.24 -3.86 -35.72
C THR A 589 8.25 -5.00 -35.70
N ARG A 590 8.58 -5.53 -34.51
CA ARG A 590 9.49 -6.68 -34.37
C ARG A 590 8.96 -7.96 -34.97
N ARG A 591 7.65 -8.22 -34.80
CA ARG A 591 7.02 -9.39 -35.43
C ARG A 591 7.18 -9.31 -36.95
N ARG A 592 6.95 -8.14 -37.55
CA ARG A 592 7.15 -7.91 -38.98
C ARG A 592 8.62 -8.09 -39.40
N GLU A 593 9.57 -7.52 -38.66
CA GLU A 593 11.01 -7.69 -38.94
C GLU A 593 11.45 -9.16 -38.84
N GLN A 594 10.93 -9.89 -37.84
CA GLN A 594 11.22 -11.31 -37.66
C GLN A 594 10.59 -12.16 -38.78
N GLU A 595 9.35 -11.87 -39.17
CA GLU A 595 8.67 -12.50 -40.29
C GLU A 595 9.40 -12.23 -41.61
N GLU A 596 9.84 -10.98 -41.86
CA GLU A 596 10.64 -10.63 -43.03
C GLU A 596 12.00 -11.33 -43.04
N ARG A 597 12.67 -11.42 -41.88
CA ARG A 597 13.93 -12.14 -41.75
C ARG A 597 13.76 -13.63 -42.03
N LEU A 598 12.76 -14.28 -41.42
CA LEU A 598 12.44 -15.69 -41.67
C LEU A 598 12.08 -15.93 -43.14
N ARG A 599 11.33 -15.00 -43.75
CA ARG A 599 10.99 -15.07 -45.17
C ARG A 599 12.22 -14.97 -46.05
N ARG A 600 13.15 -14.05 -45.78
CA ARG A 600 14.43 -13.95 -46.51
C ARG A 600 15.26 -15.22 -46.36
N GLU A 601 15.35 -15.76 -45.15
CA GLU A 601 16.05 -17.02 -44.89
C GLU A 601 15.42 -18.20 -45.67
N GLN A 602 14.08 -18.26 -45.75
CA GLN A 602 13.37 -19.27 -46.55
C GLN A 602 13.57 -19.08 -48.06
N GLU A 603 13.52 -17.85 -48.56
CA GLU A 603 13.76 -17.53 -49.98
C GLU A 603 15.19 -17.88 -50.40
N GLU A 604 16.19 -17.60 -49.55
CA GLU A 604 17.58 -18.01 -49.76
C GLU A 604 17.76 -19.54 -49.74
N GLU A 605 17.11 -20.25 -48.80
CA GLU A 605 17.20 -21.72 -48.74
C GLU A 605 16.53 -22.37 -49.95
N LEU A 606 15.37 -21.87 -50.38
CA LEU A 606 14.70 -22.33 -51.61
C LEU A 606 15.55 -22.06 -52.86
N GLY A 607 16.22 -20.90 -52.92
CA GLY A 607 17.17 -20.58 -53.98
C GLY A 607 18.33 -21.59 -54.06
N ARG A 608 18.97 -21.88 -52.91
CA ARG A 608 20.07 -22.87 -52.83
C ARG A 608 19.62 -24.28 -53.20
N GLN A 609 18.40 -24.67 -52.83
CA GLN A 609 17.82 -25.95 -53.20
C GLN A 609 17.58 -26.02 -54.71
N LYS A 610 16.95 -25.01 -55.32
CA LYS A 610 16.73 -24.95 -56.78
C LYS A 610 18.03 -25.05 -57.58
N GLU A 611 19.06 -24.31 -57.16
CA GLU A 611 20.40 -24.40 -57.76
C GLU A 611 20.97 -25.83 -57.65
N GLY A 612 20.82 -26.47 -56.48
CA GLY A 612 21.22 -27.85 -56.28
C GLY A 612 20.44 -28.83 -57.16
N GLU A 613 19.13 -28.64 -57.35
CA GLU A 613 18.31 -29.47 -58.24
C GLU A 613 18.79 -29.38 -59.69
N GLU A 614 19.12 -28.17 -60.16
CA GLU A 614 19.62 -27.95 -61.51
C GLU A 614 21.00 -28.58 -61.73
N GLN A 615 21.94 -28.37 -60.81
CA GLN A 615 23.25 -29.01 -60.86
C GLN A 615 23.16 -30.55 -60.80
N LEU A 616 22.21 -31.10 -60.03
CA LEU A 616 21.95 -32.54 -60.00
C LEU A 616 21.40 -33.03 -61.35
N ARG A 617 20.47 -32.28 -61.96
CA ARG A 617 19.92 -32.60 -63.30
C ARG A 617 21.02 -32.64 -64.35
N GLU A 618 21.92 -31.66 -64.35
CA GLU A 618 23.03 -31.61 -65.28
C GLU A 618 24.01 -32.76 -65.08
N LEU A 619 24.39 -33.04 -63.83
CA LEU A 619 25.31 -34.13 -63.50
C LEU A 619 24.76 -35.49 -63.94
N VAL A 620 23.48 -35.77 -63.68
CA VAL A 620 22.83 -37.03 -64.08
C VAL A 620 22.75 -37.12 -65.60
N ARG A 621 22.39 -36.03 -66.30
CA ARG A 621 22.33 -35.98 -67.77
C ARG A 621 23.70 -36.24 -68.39
N ALA A 622 24.75 -35.61 -67.88
CA ALA A 622 26.12 -35.81 -68.34
C ALA A 622 26.58 -37.26 -68.12
N ALA A 623 26.29 -37.84 -66.94
CA ALA A 623 26.62 -39.22 -66.63
C ALA A 623 25.95 -40.22 -67.59
N LEU A 624 24.65 -40.04 -67.88
CA LEU A 624 23.90 -40.90 -68.80
C LEU A 624 24.44 -40.81 -70.24
N ASN A 625 24.79 -39.61 -70.70
CA ASN A 625 25.38 -39.40 -72.03
C ASN A 625 26.78 -40.03 -72.16
N ARG A 626 27.61 -40.01 -71.10
CA ARG A 626 28.95 -40.61 -71.11
C ARG A 626 28.93 -42.14 -71.09
N THR A 627 27.96 -42.75 -70.40
CA THR A 627 27.97 -44.18 -70.05
C THR A 627 26.98 -45.03 -70.84
N GLY A 628 26.15 -44.42 -71.69
CA GLY A 628 25.14 -45.15 -72.45
C GLY A 628 23.99 -45.71 -71.60
N GLY A 629 23.74 -45.15 -70.42
CA GLY A 629 22.54 -45.43 -69.62
C GLY A 629 22.76 -45.98 -68.20
N LYS A 630 24.01 -46.09 -67.72
CA LYS A 630 24.30 -46.51 -66.33
C LYS A 630 25.32 -45.58 -65.66
N PRO A 631 24.89 -44.71 -64.71
CA PRO A 631 25.81 -43.86 -63.94
C PRO A 631 26.89 -44.69 -63.23
N THR A 632 28.11 -44.16 -63.16
CA THR A 632 29.23 -44.82 -62.47
C THR A 632 29.11 -44.67 -60.95
N GLY A 633 29.95 -45.42 -60.21
CA GLY A 633 30.08 -45.26 -58.75
C GLY A 633 30.54 -43.85 -58.35
N GLU A 634 31.39 -43.22 -59.16
CA GLU A 634 31.87 -41.84 -58.96
C GLU A 634 30.75 -40.81 -59.19
N ASP A 635 29.95 -40.96 -60.25
CA ASP A 635 28.79 -40.09 -60.50
C ASP A 635 27.79 -40.15 -59.34
N THR A 636 27.61 -41.34 -58.76
CA THR A 636 26.73 -41.56 -57.60
C THR A 636 27.27 -40.90 -56.32
N ALA A 637 28.59 -40.92 -56.13
CA ALA A 637 29.24 -40.23 -55.02
C ALA A 637 29.16 -38.71 -55.15
N MET A 638 29.38 -38.16 -56.36
CA MET A 638 29.24 -36.74 -56.64
C MET A 638 27.79 -36.25 -56.46
N ALA A 639 26.79 -37.03 -56.93
CA ALA A 639 25.38 -36.72 -56.70
C ALA A 639 25.02 -36.67 -55.20
N LYS A 640 25.51 -37.63 -54.41
CA LYS A 640 25.30 -37.64 -52.95
C LYS A 640 25.98 -36.44 -52.26
N ALA A 641 27.19 -36.08 -52.68
CA ALA A 641 27.89 -34.91 -52.15
C ALA A 641 27.13 -33.61 -52.47
N LEU A 642 26.59 -33.49 -53.68
CA LEU A 642 25.80 -32.34 -54.11
C LEU A 642 24.47 -32.22 -53.35
N CYS A 643 23.78 -33.33 -53.13
CA CYS A 643 22.57 -33.36 -52.30
C CYS A 643 22.85 -32.92 -50.85
N ARG A 644 23.99 -33.31 -50.26
CA ARG A 644 24.38 -32.84 -48.92
C ARG A 644 24.71 -31.35 -48.90
N ARG A 645 25.44 -30.87 -49.91
CA ARG A 645 25.84 -29.45 -50.03
C ARG A 645 24.64 -28.51 -50.16
N HIS A 646 23.63 -28.91 -50.93
CA HIS A 646 22.43 -28.12 -51.19
C HIS A 646 21.21 -28.54 -50.34
N LYS A 647 21.42 -29.42 -49.34
CA LYS A 647 20.37 -29.95 -48.44
C LYS A 647 19.13 -30.50 -49.16
N LEU A 648 19.32 -31.17 -50.30
CA LEU A 648 18.22 -31.81 -51.02
C LEU A 648 17.77 -33.07 -50.29
N THR A 649 16.45 -33.26 -50.20
CA THR A 649 15.88 -34.50 -49.63
C THR A 649 16.14 -35.68 -50.56
N ALA A 650 16.28 -36.88 -49.98
CA ALA A 650 16.51 -38.10 -50.74
C ALA A 650 15.39 -38.36 -51.75
N ASP A 651 14.14 -38.12 -51.37
CA ASP A 651 12.98 -38.29 -52.23
C ASP A 651 13.01 -37.34 -53.44
N ARG A 652 13.36 -36.07 -53.20
CA ARG A 652 13.45 -35.08 -54.27
C ARG A 652 14.60 -35.38 -55.23
N ALA A 653 15.77 -35.75 -54.70
CA ALA A 653 16.91 -36.17 -55.51
C ALA A 653 16.58 -37.41 -56.36
N ASN A 654 15.91 -38.41 -55.79
CA ASN A 654 15.48 -39.62 -56.50
C ASN A 654 14.45 -39.33 -57.59
N ALA A 655 13.51 -38.41 -57.33
CA ALA A 655 12.54 -37.96 -58.33
C ALA A 655 13.26 -37.28 -59.52
N ILE A 656 14.19 -36.37 -59.26
CA ILE A 656 14.99 -35.70 -60.29
C ILE A 656 15.78 -36.72 -61.12
N ILE A 657 16.44 -37.68 -60.49
CA ILE A 657 17.19 -38.73 -61.20
C ILE A 657 16.27 -39.54 -62.13
N ARG A 658 15.06 -39.85 -61.67
CA ARG A 658 14.06 -40.58 -62.47
C ARG A 658 13.58 -39.76 -63.65
N GLU A 659 13.19 -38.50 -63.42
CA GLU A 659 12.76 -37.57 -64.47
C GLU A 659 13.81 -37.43 -65.59
N VAL A 660 15.09 -37.28 -65.22
CA VAL A 660 16.17 -37.15 -66.19
C VAL A 660 16.43 -38.45 -66.96
N LYS A 661 16.34 -39.62 -66.29
CA LYS A 661 16.48 -40.93 -66.94
C LYS A 661 15.36 -41.20 -67.94
N ASP A 662 14.11 -40.95 -67.56
CA ASP A 662 12.94 -41.17 -68.41
C ASP A 662 13.00 -40.27 -69.65
N PHE A 663 13.39 -39.00 -69.46
CA PHE A 663 13.61 -38.07 -70.58
C PHE A 663 14.71 -38.56 -71.53
N TRP A 664 15.84 -39.03 -70.98
CA TRP A 664 16.95 -39.54 -71.78
C TRP A 664 16.57 -40.78 -72.59
N GLN A 665 15.81 -41.71 -72.01
CA GLN A 665 15.32 -42.91 -72.71
C GLN A 665 14.41 -42.56 -73.89
N ARG A 666 13.44 -41.67 -73.69
CA ARG A 666 12.54 -41.22 -74.78
C ARG A 666 13.30 -40.58 -75.94
N GLU A 667 14.31 -39.75 -75.64
CA GLU A 667 15.13 -39.12 -76.69
C GLU A 667 16.02 -40.14 -77.43
N ARG A 668 16.47 -41.19 -76.75
CA ARG A 668 17.19 -42.30 -77.39
C ARG A 668 16.28 -43.10 -78.32
N GLU A 669 15.08 -43.46 -77.87
CA GLU A 669 14.08 -44.19 -78.66
C GLU A 669 13.69 -43.42 -79.93
N LYS A 670 13.54 -42.09 -79.84
CA LYS A 670 13.32 -41.20 -81.00
C LYS A 670 14.51 -41.14 -81.96
N ARG A 671 15.75 -41.28 -81.48
CA ARG A 671 16.95 -41.32 -82.33
C ARG A 671 17.13 -42.68 -83.01
N GLU A 672 16.69 -43.76 -82.37
CA GLU A 672 16.72 -45.13 -82.91
C GLU A 672 15.54 -45.41 -83.86
N HIS A 673 14.38 -44.74 -83.70
CA HIS A 673 13.26 -44.77 -84.65
C HIS A 673 13.36 -43.65 -85.68
N LYS A 674 13.91 -43.94 -86.86
CA LYS A 674 13.79 -43.09 -88.05
C LYS A 674 12.71 -43.70 -88.98
N PRO A 675 11.46 -43.18 -89.03
CA PRO A 675 10.46 -43.68 -89.96
C PRO A 675 10.60 -42.99 -91.32
N THR A 676 10.54 -43.82 -92.36
CA THR A 676 10.42 -43.51 -93.77
C THR A 676 9.13 -42.76 -94.09
N ARG A 677 9.16 -41.96 -95.17
CA ARG A 677 8.00 -41.32 -95.81
C ARG A 677 6.88 -42.34 -96.09
N GLN A 678 5.76 -42.26 -95.38
CA GLN A 678 4.40 -42.40 -95.93
C GLN A 678 3.37 -42.22 -94.81
N GLU A 679 2.26 -41.54 -95.16
CA GLU A 679 0.96 -41.50 -94.47
C GLU A 679 0.89 -40.58 -93.23
N ALA A 680 0.58 -39.28 -93.36
CA ALA A 680 -0.71 -38.66 -93.74
C ALA A 680 -1.82 -38.99 -92.72
N ALA A 681 -2.31 -38.07 -91.88
CA ALA A 681 -3.14 -36.89 -92.18
C ALA A 681 -4.59 -37.11 -91.68
N HIS A 682 -5.00 -36.37 -90.64
CA HIS A 682 -6.37 -35.92 -90.30
C HIS A 682 -6.38 -35.49 -88.82
N GLN A 683 -6.90 -34.36 -88.33
CA GLN A 683 -7.85 -33.30 -88.74
C GLN A 683 -7.43 -32.02 -87.93
N LEU A 684 -7.27 -30.81 -88.49
CA LEU A 684 -8.26 -29.72 -88.66
C LEU A 684 -9.30 -29.63 -87.52
N GLY A 685 -9.60 -28.53 -86.82
CA GLY A 685 -9.24 -27.11 -86.89
C GLY A 685 -10.38 -26.23 -86.32
N ALA A 686 -10.07 -25.47 -85.24
CA ALA A 686 -10.60 -24.13 -84.89
C ALA A 686 -12.07 -23.96 -84.30
N PRO A 687 -12.50 -22.75 -83.84
CA PRO A 687 -12.51 -22.32 -82.41
C PRO A 687 -13.78 -21.54 -81.94
N VAL A 688 -14.02 -21.29 -80.63
CA VAL A 688 -14.84 -20.15 -80.11
C VAL A 688 -14.46 -19.77 -78.65
N GLU A 689 -14.44 -18.46 -78.34
CA GLU A 689 -14.14 -17.80 -77.05
C GLU A 689 -15.30 -17.71 -76.02
N ARG A 690 -14.90 -17.63 -74.73
CA ARG A 690 -15.43 -16.88 -73.55
C ARG A 690 -16.92 -16.95 -73.14
N ALA A 691 -17.15 -17.34 -71.87
CA ALA A 691 -17.67 -16.43 -70.81
C ALA A 691 -17.63 -17.10 -69.42
N MET A 692 -17.52 -16.26 -68.38
CA MET A 692 -17.32 -16.56 -66.96
C MET A 692 -18.58 -17.12 -66.27
N SER A 693 -18.41 -18.04 -65.31
CA SER A 693 -19.12 -18.04 -64.02
C SER A 693 -18.48 -19.03 -63.03
N THR A 694 -18.61 -18.69 -61.76
CA THR A 694 -17.91 -19.17 -60.56
C THR A 694 -18.20 -20.63 -60.17
N PRO A 695 -17.28 -21.32 -59.45
CA PRO A 695 -17.48 -22.71 -59.02
C PRO A 695 -18.15 -22.81 -57.65
N PRO A 696 -19.05 -23.77 -57.41
CA PRO A 696 -19.27 -24.32 -56.08
C PRO A 696 -18.35 -25.52 -55.85
N SER A 697 -17.79 -25.56 -54.65
CA SER A 697 -16.90 -26.60 -54.13
C SER A 697 -17.55 -27.97 -54.11
N ALA A 698 -16.84 -28.98 -54.61
CA ALA A 698 -17.08 -30.38 -54.28
C ALA A 698 -16.56 -30.69 -52.84
N PRO A 699 -17.20 -31.62 -52.12
CA PRO A 699 -16.82 -31.99 -50.75
C PRO A 699 -15.66 -33.00 -50.68
N LEU A 700 -14.93 -32.98 -49.56
CA LEU A 700 -13.89 -33.95 -49.16
C LEU A 700 -14.47 -35.01 -48.16
N PRO A 701 -13.77 -36.14 -47.91
CA PRO A 701 -14.34 -37.49 -47.78
C PRO A 701 -14.58 -37.99 -46.32
N PRO A 702 -15.15 -39.20 -46.14
CA PRO A 702 -15.75 -39.65 -44.88
C PRO A 702 -14.78 -40.45 -44.01
N TRP A 703 -14.50 -39.94 -42.81
CA TRP A 703 -14.26 -40.72 -41.61
C TRP A 703 -14.43 -39.81 -40.38
N ALA A 704 -15.61 -39.82 -39.79
CA ALA A 704 -15.85 -39.38 -38.41
C ALA A 704 -17.24 -39.88 -38.04
N LEU A 705 -17.33 -41.16 -37.68
CA LEU A 705 -18.52 -41.70 -37.02
C LEU A 705 -18.63 -41.05 -35.63
N PRO A 706 -19.79 -40.54 -35.22
CA PRO A 706 -20.08 -40.36 -33.81
C PRO A 706 -20.53 -41.71 -33.22
N VAL A 707 -19.87 -42.10 -32.14
CA VAL A 707 -20.32 -43.16 -31.24
C VAL A 707 -21.49 -42.60 -30.44
N GLU A 708 -22.71 -43.09 -30.67
CA GLU A 708 -23.82 -42.92 -29.74
C GLU A 708 -23.64 -43.88 -28.57
N SER A 709 -23.60 -43.33 -27.36
CA SER A 709 -23.84 -44.08 -26.11
C SER A 709 -25.26 -43.77 -25.62
N PRO A 710 -26.03 -44.78 -25.16
CA PRO A 710 -27.40 -44.58 -24.73
C PRO A 710 -27.45 -44.20 -23.25
N LEU A 711 -27.81 -42.96 -22.93
CA LEU A 711 -28.35 -42.62 -21.61
C LEU A 711 -29.75 -42.04 -21.76
N VAL A 712 -30.71 -42.85 -21.27
CA VAL A 712 -32.13 -42.57 -21.26
C VAL A 712 -32.47 -41.64 -20.10
N LYS A 713 -32.95 -40.45 -20.46
CA LYS A 713 -34.03 -39.64 -19.86
C LYS A 713 -34.01 -39.37 -18.35
N LEU A 714 -33.75 -38.10 -18.04
CA LEU A 714 -34.63 -37.32 -17.15
C LEU A 714 -34.78 -35.88 -17.66
N ARG A 715 -35.75 -35.66 -18.57
CA ARG A 715 -36.27 -34.32 -18.85
C ARG A 715 -37.24 -33.94 -17.72
N ARG A 716 -36.72 -33.43 -16.60
CA ARG A 716 -37.55 -32.73 -15.60
C ARG A 716 -37.75 -31.28 -16.06
N LYS A 717 -39.01 -30.80 -16.02
CA LYS A 717 -39.36 -29.45 -16.51
C LYS A 717 -38.84 -28.38 -15.55
N SER A 718 -38.27 -27.32 -16.12
CA SER A 718 -37.95 -26.08 -15.41
C SER A 718 -39.21 -25.56 -14.69
N GLY A 719 -39.13 -25.37 -13.37
CA GLY A 719 -40.18 -24.73 -12.54
C GLY A 719 -40.97 -25.63 -11.59
N GLU A 720 -40.83 -26.97 -11.64
CA GLU A 720 -41.51 -27.88 -10.70
C GLU A 720 -40.59 -28.24 -9.50
N LEU A 721 -41.11 -28.13 -8.27
CA LEU A 721 -40.45 -28.59 -7.05
C LEU A 721 -40.28 -30.11 -7.10
N TYR A 722 -39.04 -30.58 -7.00
CA TYR A 722 -38.73 -32.02 -6.89
C TYR A 722 -38.71 -32.40 -5.41
N THR A 723 -39.39 -33.50 -5.03
CA THR A 723 -39.31 -34.05 -3.67
C THR A 723 -38.68 -35.43 -3.72
N ASN A 724 -37.64 -35.65 -2.92
CA ASN A 724 -36.91 -36.92 -2.90
C ASN A 724 -37.52 -37.95 -1.93
N SER A 725 -36.86 -39.12 -1.79
CA SER A 725 -37.38 -40.25 -1.01
C SER A 725 -37.45 -40.01 0.52
N ILE A 726 -36.76 -39.00 1.03
CA ILE A 726 -36.77 -38.59 2.45
C ILE A 726 -37.55 -37.29 2.68
N GLY A 727 -38.34 -36.84 1.69
CA GLY A 727 -39.20 -35.67 1.81
C GLY A 727 -38.48 -34.32 1.67
N MET A 728 -37.23 -34.29 1.21
CA MET A 728 -36.54 -33.04 0.89
C MET A 728 -37.08 -32.46 -0.41
N ARG A 729 -37.43 -31.17 -0.38
CA ARG A 729 -37.88 -30.42 -1.55
C ARG A 729 -36.69 -29.69 -2.19
N PHE A 730 -36.63 -29.70 -3.51
CA PHE A 730 -35.59 -29.07 -4.32
C PHE A 730 -36.21 -28.14 -5.37
N SER A 731 -35.61 -26.97 -5.54
CA SER A 731 -35.95 -26.02 -6.60
C SER A 731 -34.91 -26.08 -7.73
N TRP A 732 -35.36 -25.89 -8.96
CA TRP A 732 -34.49 -25.84 -10.14
C TRP A 732 -33.84 -24.45 -10.27
N ILE A 733 -32.51 -24.43 -10.27
CA ILE A 733 -31.70 -23.22 -10.47
C ILE A 733 -31.14 -23.26 -11.90
N PRO A 734 -31.50 -22.30 -12.78
CA PRO A 734 -31.04 -22.29 -14.16
C PRO A 734 -29.54 -21.95 -14.25
N ALA A 735 -28.88 -22.34 -15.34
CA ALA A 735 -27.55 -21.82 -15.68
C ALA A 735 -27.61 -20.30 -15.94
N GLY A 736 -26.52 -19.57 -15.67
CA GLY A 736 -26.45 -18.13 -15.95
C GLY A 736 -25.23 -17.45 -15.33
N SER A 737 -25.15 -16.14 -15.57
CA SER A 737 -24.06 -15.30 -15.06
C SER A 737 -24.57 -14.29 -14.02
N PHE A 738 -23.75 -13.97 -13.03
CA PHE A 738 -24.06 -12.98 -12.00
C PHE A 738 -22.79 -12.35 -11.42
N ALA A 739 -22.95 -11.19 -10.78
CA ALA A 739 -21.90 -10.57 -10.00
C ALA A 739 -21.86 -11.18 -8.59
N MET A 740 -20.80 -11.91 -8.29
CA MET A 740 -20.52 -12.56 -7.01
C MET A 740 -19.67 -11.65 -6.13
N GLY A 741 -19.93 -11.63 -4.82
CA GLY A 741 -19.33 -10.68 -3.89
C GLY A 741 -20.15 -9.40 -3.77
N SER A 742 -19.61 -8.36 -3.14
CA SER A 742 -20.33 -7.10 -2.89
C SER A 742 -19.54 -5.88 -3.33
N PRO A 743 -20.21 -4.81 -3.81
CA PRO A 743 -19.56 -3.56 -4.17
C PRO A 743 -18.93 -2.88 -2.95
N LEU A 744 -17.93 -2.02 -3.18
CA LEU A 744 -17.10 -1.46 -2.10
C LEU A 744 -17.87 -0.60 -1.08
N ASP A 745 -19.03 -0.09 -1.48
CA ASP A 745 -19.91 0.77 -0.70
C ASP A 745 -21.09 0.03 -0.06
N GLU A 746 -21.22 -1.29 -0.25
CA GLU A 746 -22.25 -2.08 0.46
C GLU A 746 -21.97 -2.07 1.96
N GLU A 747 -22.86 -1.47 2.76
CA GLU A 747 -22.68 -1.41 4.20
C GLU A 747 -22.67 -2.80 4.84
N GLY A 748 -21.74 -3.00 5.78
CA GLY A 748 -21.51 -4.28 6.45
C GLY A 748 -20.60 -5.25 5.70
N ARG A 749 -20.08 -4.87 4.52
CA ARG A 749 -19.17 -5.67 3.68
C ARG A 749 -17.91 -6.17 4.41
N GLY A 750 -17.60 -7.45 4.21
CA GLY A 750 -16.35 -8.10 4.58
C GLY A 750 -15.19 -7.74 3.63
N ARG A 751 -13.94 -7.83 4.12
CA ARG A 751 -12.75 -7.40 3.33
C ARG A 751 -12.46 -8.32 2.14
N ASP A 752 -12.92 -9.55 2.19
CA ASP A 752 -12.66 -10.62 1.23
C ASP A 752 -13.85 -10.89 0.27
N GLU A 753 -14.90 -10.07 0.32
CA GLU A 753 -16.12 -10.16 -0.51
C GLU A 753 -15.96 -9.40 -1.84
N ILE A 754 -14.87 -9.65 -2.57
CA ILE A 754 -14.52 -8.95 -3.83
C ILE A 754 -15.62 -9.17 -4.88
N LEU A 755 -16.17 -8.09 -5.45
CA LEU A 755 -17.14 -8.16 -6.53
C LEU A 755 -16.48 -8.59 -7.85
N HIS A 756 -16.99 -9.63 -8.50
CA HIS A 756 -16.50 -10.15 -9.78
C HIS A 756 -17.59 -10.95 -10.51
N ASP A 757 -17.45 -11.13 -11.83
CA ASP A 757 -18.43 -11.86 -12.63
C ASP A 757 -18.15 -13.37 -12.65
N VAL A 758 -19.21 -14.14 -12.39
CA VAL A 758 -19.20 -15.62 -12.40
C VAL A 758 -20.25 -16.13 -13.37
N THR A 759 -19.92 -17.17 -14.12
CA THR A 759 -20.83 -17.89 -15.02
C THR A 759 -20.93 -19.36 -14.59
N LEU A 760 -22.16 -19.81 -14.32
CA LEU A 760 -22.49 -21.21 -14.09
C LEU A 760 -23.04 -21.80 -15.39
N THR A 761 -22.37 -22.81 -15.95
CA THR A 761 -22.71 -23.35 -17.28
C THR A 761 -23.84 -24.35 -17.25
N ASN A 762 -24.08 -24.99 -16.10
CA ASN A 762 -25.10 -26.00 -15.92
C ASN A 762 -26.09 -25.59 -14.83
N GLY A 763 -27.37 -25.88 -15.06
CA GLY A 763 -28.40 -25.76 -14.02
C GLY A 763 -28.33 -26.92 -13.04
N PHE A 764 -28.83 -26.71 -11.83
CA PHE A 764 -28.80 -27.70 -10.75
C PHE A 764 -30.04 -27.59 -9.88
N TYR A 765 -30.33 -28.64 -9.11
CA TYR A 765 -31.40 -28.62 -8.11
C TYR A 765 -30.81 -28.27 -6.75
N LEU A 766 -31.37 -27.30 -6.05
CA LEU A 766 -30.94 -26.93 -4.69
C LEU A 766 -32.07 -27.15 -3.69
N GLY A 767 -31.75 -27.69 -2.52
CA GLY A 767 -32.69 -27.86 -1.42
C GLY A 767 -33.36 -26.54 -1.05
N VAL A 768 -34.70 -26.56 -0.94
CA VAL A 768 -35.51 -25.36 -0.66
C VAL A 768 -35.09 -24.72 0.65
N HIS A 769 -34.78 -25.53 1.66
CA HIS A 769 -34.31 -25.10 2.98
C HIS A 769 -33.09 -25.95 3.43
N PRO A 770 -32.37 -25.54 4.49
CA PRO A 770 -31.35 -26.38 5.12
C PRO A 770 -31.88 -27.75 5.51
N VAL A 771 -31.01 -28.77 5.57
CA VAL A 771 -31.42 -30.12 6.01
C VAL A 771 -32.01 -30.03 7.40
N THR A 772 -33.17 -30.65 7.62
CA THR A 772 -33.83 -30.65 8.93
C THR A 772 -33.30 -31.76 9.83
N GLN A 773 -33.45 -31.61 11.14
CA GLN A 773 -33.14 -32.67 12.10
C GLN A 773 -33.98 -33.94 11.85
N GLY A 774 -35.20 -33.80 11.31
CA GLY A 774 -36.02 -34.91 10.85
C GLY A 774 -35.39 -35.69 9.71
N GLN A 775 -34.99 -34.99 8.65
CA GLN A 775 -34.34 -35.58 7.47
C GLN A 775 -32.99 -36.20 7.84
N TRP A 776 -32.21 -35.53 8.71
CA TRP A 776 -30.98 -36.09 9.27
C TRP A 776 -31.26 -37.42 9.97
N ARG A 777 -32.22 -37.44 10.89
CA ARG A 777 -32.55 -38.64 11.67
C ARG A 777 -33.01 -39.80 10.81
N ASP A 778 -33.83 -39.53 9.80
CA ASP A 778 -34.39 -40.55 8.93
C ASP A 778 -33.31 -41.22 8.03
N LEU A 779 -32.18 -40.53 7.76
CA LEU A 779 -31.08 -41.04 6.93
C LEU A 779 -29.84 -41.48 7.72
N MET A 780 -29.42 -40.70 8.71
CA MET A 780 -28.17 -40.86 9.46
C MET A 780 -28.35 -41.51 10.83
N GLY A 781 -29.54 -41.37 11.45
CA GLY A 781 -29.80 -41.77 12.83
C GLY A 781 -29.74 -40.61 13.83
N GLY A 782 -29.48 -40.91 15.11
CA GLY A 782 -29.44 -39.89 16.17
C GLY A 782 -28.34 -38.84 15.99
N HIS A 783 -28.59 -37.62 16.49
CA HIS A 783 -27.63 -36.51 16.54
C HIS A 783 -27.90 -35.65 17.78
N GLU A 784 -26.85 -35.17 18.43
CA GLU A 784 -26.94 -34.29 19.60
C GLU A 784 -26.91 -32.83 19.13
N SER A 785 -28.09 -32.31 18.82
CA SER A 785 -28.34 -30.93 18.44
C SER A 785 -28.70 -30.09 19.67
N PRO A 786 -28.05 -28.96 19.96
CA PRO A 786 -28.43 -28.05 21.04
C PRO A 786 -29.90 -27.60 21.01
N PHE A 787 -30.49 -27.45 19.83
CA PHE A 787 -31.91 -27.16 19.66
C PHE A 787 -32.67 -28.42 19.21
N HIS A 788 -33.94 -28.55 19.59
CA HIS A 788 -34.70 -29.77 19.34
C HIS A 788 -36.01 -29.52 18.61
N GLY A 789 -36.13 -30.05 17.40
CA GLY A 789 -37.39 -30.04 16.66
C GLY A 789 -37.23 -30.71 15.30
N ARG A 790 -38.23 -31.51 14.87
CA ARG A 790 -38.13 -32.27 13.62
C ARG A 790 -37.94 -31.36 12.40
N ASP A 791 -38.55 -30.18 12.43
CA ASP A 791 -38.50 -29.19 11.35
C ASP A 791 -37.47 -28.08 11.61
N LEU A 792 -36.63 -28.17 12.65
CA LEU A 792 -35.50 -27.27 12.83
C LEU A 792 -34.37 -27.66 11.87
N PRO A 793 -33.53 -26.72 11.42
CA PRO A 793 -32.31 -27.06 10.70
C PRO A 793 -31.42 -27.95 11.56
N ILE A 794 -30.72 -28.89 10.92
CA ILE A 794 -29.61 -29.59 11.55
C ILE A 794 -28.47 -28.60 11.73
N GLU A 795 -27.93 -28.54 12.95
CA GLU A 795 -26.76 -27.76 13.33
C GLU A 795 -25.72 -28.69 13.97
N ASN A 796 -24.64 -28.15 14.53
CA ASN A 796 -23.64 -28.90 15.27
C ASN A 796 -23.05 -30.09 14.47
N VAL A 797 -23.02 -29.95 13.15
CA VAL A 797 -22.51 -30.90 12.18
C VAL A 797 -21.24 -30.35 11.53
N SER A 798 -20.25 -31.21 11.36
CA SER A 798 -19.02 -30.85 10.66
C SER A 798 -19.24 -30.87 9.14
N TRP A 799 -18.28 -30.32 8.39
CA TRP A 799 -18.30 -30.41 6.93
C TRP A 799 -18.25 -31.88 6.47
N ASP A 800 -17.45 -32.71 7.15
CA ASP A 800 -17.32 -34.13 6.84
C ASP A 800 -18.64 -34.89 7.06
N ASP A 801 -19.37 -34.56 8.14
CA ASP A 801 -20.70 -35.13 8.41
C ASP A 801 -21.70 -34.77 7.31
N ALA A 802 -21.69 -33.52 6.86
CA ALA A 802 -22.58 -33.02 5.81
C ALA A 802 -22.29 -33.71 4.46
N VAL A 803 -21.02 -33.96 4.17
CA VAL A 803 -20.59 -34.75 3.00
C VAL A 803 -21.02 -36.21 3.13
N ASP A 804 -20.91 -36.80 4.32
CA ASP A 804 -21.33 -38.19 4.55
C ASP A 804 -22.86 -38.36 4.46
N PHE A 805 -23.63 -37.35 4.87
CA PHE A 805 -25.07 -37.28 4.58
C PHE A 805 -25.33 -37.31 3.07
N CYS A 806 -24.64 -36.48 2.28
CA CYS A 806 -24.78 -36.45 0.82
C CYS A 806 -24.41 -37.79 0.17
N LYS A 807 -23.33 -38.44 0.63
CA LYS A 807 -22.91 -39.77 0.15
C LYS A 807 -23.96 -40.84 0.45
N LYS A 808 -24.51 -40.87 1.66
CA LYS A 808 -25.56 -41.83 2.03
C LYS A 808 -26.85 -41.60 1.26
N LEU A 809 -27.22 -40.35 1.01
CA LEU A 809 -28.39 -40.01 0.19
C LEU A 809 -28.18 -40.45 -1.26
N THR A 810 -26.98 -40.20 -1.81
CA THR A 810 -26.55 -40.68 -3.13
C THR A 810 -26.63 -42.19 -3.24
N ALA A 811 -26.10 -42.91 -2.26
CA ALA A 811 -26.14 -44.38 -2.23
C ALA A 811 -27.59 -44.92 -2.13
N LYS A 812 -28.49 -44.19 -1.45
CA LYS A 812 -29.89 -44.57 -1.28
C LYS A 812 -30.70 -44.38 -2.57
N GLU A 813 -30.49 -43.30 -3.30
CA GLU A 813 -31.33 -42.92 -4.45
C GLU A 813 -30.70 -43.17 -5.83
N GLY A 814 -29.38 -43.40 -5.88
CA GLY A 814 -28.64 -43.58 -7.14
C GLY A 814 -28.38 -42.28 -7.91
N GLU A 815 -28.79 -41.14 -7.36
CA GLU A 815 -28.62 -39.79 -7.91
C GLU A 815 -27.48 -39.06 -7.18
N THR A 816 -26.74 -38.18 -7.85
CA THR A 816 -25.56 -37.54 -7.23
C THR A 816 -25.93 -36.32 -6.38
N TYR A 817 -25.83 -36.48 -5.06
CA TYR A 817 -26.00 -35.41 -4.08
C TYR A 817 -24.67 -34.89 -3.53
N ARG A 818 -24.56 -33.57 -3.36
CA ARG A 818 -23.39 -32.89 -2.80
C ARG A 818 -23.75 -31.59 -2.10
N LEU A 819 -22.80 -30.97 -1.43
CA LEU A 819 -22.91 -29.58 -1.00
C LEU A 819 -22.85 -28.63 -2.21
N PRO A 820 -23.54 -27.48 -2.19
CA PRO A 820 -23.41 -26.46 -3.23
C PRO A 820 -21.98 -25.92 -3.24
N THR A 821 -21.50 -25.48 -4.41
CA THR A 821 -20.30 -24.64 -4.43
C THR A 821 -20.64 -23.27 -3.84
N GLU A 822 -19.60 -22.55 -3.46
CA GLU A 822 -19.71 -21.20 -2.94
C GLU A 822 -20.46 -20.28 -3.94
N ALA A 823 -20.11 -20.39 -5.23
CA ALA A 823 -20.72 -19.62 -6.30
C ALA A 823 -22.19 -20.01 -6.54
N GLU A 824 -22.49 -21.31 -6.55
CA GLU A 824 -23.86 -21.81 -6.66
C GLU A 824 -24.75 -21.31 -5.52
N TRP A 825 -24.22 -21.30 -4.29
CA TRP A 825 -24.96 -20.84 -3.12
C TRP A 825 -25.35 -19.36 -3.24
N GLU A 826 -24.41 -18.48 -3.59
CA GLU A 826 -24.71 -17.04 -3.67
C GLU A 826 -25.55 -16.69 -4.90
N TYR A 827 -25.35 -17.38 -6.02
CA TYR A 827 -26.21 -17.25 -7.19
C TYR A 827 -27.65 -17.57 -6.82
N ALA A 828 -27.84 -18.70 -6.14
CA ALA A 828 -29.13 -19.16 -5.65
C ALA A 828 -29.73 -18.21 -4.61
N CYS A 829 -28.92 -17.67 -3.69
CA CYS A 829 -29.34 -16.70 -2.67
C CYS A 829 -29.90 -15.42 -3.32
N ARG A 830 -29.13 -14.85 -4.26
CA ARG A 830 -29.47 -13.63 -4.99
C ARG A 830 -30.70 -13.79 -5.87
N ALA A 831 -30.87 -14.94 -6.52
CA ALA A 831 -32.00 -15.25 -7.40
C ALA A 831 -32.34 -14.12 -8.40
N GLY A 832 -31.29 -13.54 -9.01
CA GLY A 832 -31.38 -12.45 -9.98
C GLY A 832 -31.30 -11.03 -9.40
N THR A 833 -31.19 -10.87 -8.08
CA THR A 833 -31.01 -9.57 -7.44
C THR A 833 -29.53 -9.20 -7.25
N VAL A 834 -29.25 -7.89 -7.22
CA VAL A 834 -27.91 -7.34 -6.95
C VAL A 834 -27.81 -6.69 -5.56
N THR A 835 -28.92 -6.62 -4.83
CA THR A 835 -29.06 -5.99 -3.51
C THR A 835 -28.41 -6.81 -2.40
N ARG A 836 -28.25 -6.18 -1.23
CA ARG A 836 -27.61 -6.78 -0.04
C ARG A 836 -28.31 -8.06 0.44
N PHE A 837 -29.63 -8.09 0.35
CA PHE A 837 -30.51 -9.25 0.57
C PHE A 837 -31.41 -9.45 -0.65
N HIS A 838 -31.95 -10.64 -0.86
CA HIS A 838 -32.80 -10.90 -2.04
C HIS A 838 -34.11 -10.08 -2.05
N PHE A 839 -34.50 -9.50 -0.91
CA PHE A 839 -35.68 -8.63 -0.76
C PHE A 839 -35.33 -7.14 -0.59
N GLY A 840 -34.09 -6.73 -0.87
CA GLY A 840 -33.63 -5.34 -0.80
C GLY A 840 -32.46 -5.13 0.17
N ASP A 841 -32.34 -3.93 0.74
CA ASP A 841 -31.17 -3.54 1.54
C ASP A 841 -31.40 -3.54 3.06
N THR A 842 -32.61 -3.84 3.52
CA THR A 842 -32.97 -3.85 4.94
C THR A 842 -33.39 -5.23 5.40
N LEU A 843 -32.67 -5.76 6.40
CA LEU A 843 -33.03 -6.99 7.09
C LEU A 843 -33.97 -6.67 8.25
N SER A 844 -35.02 -7.49 8.43
CA SER A 844 -35.90 -7.37 9.58
C SER A 844 -36.22 -8.75 10.17
N PRO A 845 -36.60 -8.84 11.46
CA PRO A 845 -36.96 -10.12 12.09
C PRO A 845 -38.13 -10.85 11.44
N ASN A 846 -38.90 -10.19 10.56
CA ASN A 846 -39.99 -10.80 9.81
C ASN A 846 -39.51 -11.54 8.55
N ASN A 847 -38.27 -11.32 8.13
CA ASN A 847 -37.70 -11.86 6.90
C ASN A 847 -36.57 -12.87 7.15
N ALA A 848 -36.04 -12.92 8.37
CA ALA A 848 -34.87 -13.71 8.75
C ALA A 848 -34.82 -13.97 10.26
N ASN A 849 -34.04 -14.96 10.67
CA ASN A 849 -33.67 -15.19 12.07
C ASN A 849 -32.20 -14.82 12.29
N PHE A 850 -31.93 -13.78 13.09
CA PHE A 850 -30.61 -13.17 13.30
C PHE A 850 -30.59 -12.33 14.59
N ASP A 851 -29.42 -11.83 15.01
CA ASP A 851 -29.27 -10.88 16.13
C ASP A 851 -29.29 -9.42 15.67
N ASP A 852 -30.23 -8.63 16.20
CA ASP A 852 -30.41 -7.20 15.89
C ASP A 852 -29.71 -6.26 16.90
N ALA A 853 -28.75 -6.75 17.68
CA ALA A 853 -27.91 -5.92 18.55
C ALA A 853 -27.00 -4.97 17.74
N GLY A 854 -27.55 -3.84 17.26
CA GLY A 854 -26.78 -2.74 16.67
C GLY A 854 -27.34 -2.10 15.38
N GLY A 855 -28.52 -2.49 14.91
CA GLY A 855 -29.15 -1.87 13.74
C GLY A 855 -29.81 -0.51 14.03
N LYS A 856 -29.72 0.45 13.10
CA LYS A 856 -30.48 1.72 13.14
C LYS A 856 -31.98 1.55 12.82
N GLY A 857 -32.48 0.31 12.75
CA GLY A 857 -33.89 -0.04 12.55
C GLY A 857 -34.52 -0.52 13.86
N ARG A 858 -35.86 -0.45 13.98
CA ARG A 858 -36.63 -0.81 15.18
C ARG A 858 -36.18 -2.15 15.81
N GLN A 859 -35.88 -2.12 17.12
CA GLN A 859 -35.56 -3.26 18.00
C GLN A 859 -36.13 -4.60 17.49
N GLY A 860 -35.28 -5.39 16.85
CA GLY A 860 -35.58 -6.73 16.40
C GLY A 860 -35.41 -7.78 17.50
N LEU A 861 -36.22 -8.82 17.41
CA LEU A 861 -36.31 -9.91 18.40
C LEU A 861 -35.11 -10.87 18.25
N TYR A 862 -34.07 -10.70 19.06
CA TYR A 862 -33.02 -11.70 19.20
C TYR A 862 -33.58 -12.97 19.86
N ARG A 863 -33.73 -14.05 19.08
CA ARG A 863 -34.48 -15.26 19.48
C ARG A 863 -33.68 -16.25 20.32
N GLN A 864 -32.35 -16.18 20.29
CA GLN A 864 -31.45 -17.08 21.00
C GLN A 864 -31.56 -18.57 20.63
N GLU A 865 -32.27 -18.90 19.54
CA GLU A 865 -32.47 -20.25 19.04
C GLU A 865 -32.74 -20.28 17.53
N THR A 866 -32.56 -21.45 16.92
CA THR A 866 -32.98 -21.71 15.53
C THR A 866 -34.51 -21.68 15.41
N SER A 867 -35.00 -21.27 14.24
CA SER A 867 -36.42 -21.33 13.89
C SER A 867 -36.70 -22.52 12.97
N PRO A 868 -37.94 -23.07 12.96
CA PRO A 868 -38.34 -24.06 11.99
C PRO A 868 -38.05 -23.59 10.56
N VAL A 869 -37.59 -24.52 9.74
CA VAL A 869 -37.46 -24.28 8.30
C VAL A 869 -38.82 -23.90 7.73
N ASP A 870 -38.78 -23.13 6.65
CA ASP A 870 -39.96 -22.60 5.96
C ASP A 870 -40.77 -21.51 6.69
N LYS A 871 -40.18 -20.86 7.70
CA LYS A 871 -40.84 -19.77 8.45
C LYS A 871 -40.86 -18.44 7.68
N PHE A 872 -39.84 -18.18 6.87
CA PHE A 872 -39.66 -16.90 6.17
C PHE A 872 -39.96 -17.01 4.68
N ALA A 873 -40.33 -15.89 4.06
CA ALA A 873 -40.72 -15.86 2.66
C ALA A 873 -39.59 -16.35 1.73
N PRO A 874 -39.90 -17.14 0.69
CA PRO A 874 -38.91 -17.58 -0.28
C PRO A 874 -38.41 -16.45 -1.17
N ASN A 875 -37.19 -16.61 -1.67
CA ASN A 875 -36.66 -15.77 -2.75
C ASN A 875 -37.36 -16.06 -4.10
N PRO A 876 -37.11 -15.28 -5.17
CA PRO A 876 -37.76 -15.46 -6.48
C PRO A 876 -37.64 -16.86 -7.11
N TRP A 877 -36.70 -17.70 -6.65
CA TRP A 877 -36.53 -19.08 -7.10
C TRP A 877 -37.10 -20.12 -6.13
N GLY A 878 -37.86 -19.69 -5.12
CA GLY A 878 -38.56 -20.58 -4.20
C GLY A 878 -37.70 -21.09 -3.04
N LEU A 879 -36.48 -20.57 -2.85
CA LEU A 879 -35.58 -20.97 -1.76
C LEU A 879 -35.86 -20.17 -0.50
N GLN A 880 -35.82 -20.84 0.65
CA GLN A 880 -36.12 -20.29 1.96
C GLN A 880 -34.87 -20.32 2.85
N ASP A 881 -34.89 -19.51 3.91
CA ASP A 881 -33.83 -19.42 4.91
C ASP A 881 -32.44 -19.11 4.30
N MET A 882 -32.38 -18.27 3.27
CA MET A 882 -31.11 -17.85 2.63
C MET A 882 -30.36 -16.74 3.40
N HIS A 883 -31.00 -16.12 4.41
CA HIS A 883 -30.46 -15.03 5.22
C HIS A 883 -30.74 -15.31 6.70
N GLY A 884 -29.77 -15.89 7.42
CA GLY A 884 -29.86 -16.23 8.84
C GLY A 884 -30.28 -17.67 9.13
N ASN A 885 -30.74 -17.89 10.36
CA ASN A 885 -31.07 -19.20 10.95
C ASN A 885 -29.84 -20.08 11.22
N VAL A 886 -29.12 -20.52 10.19
CA VAL A 886 -27.84 -21.24 10.33
C VAL A 886 -26.89 -20.86 9.19
N TRP A 887 -25.60 -20.75 9.49
CA TRP A 887 -24.56 -20.77 8.47
C TRP A 887 -24.59 -22.08 7.71
N GLU A 888 -24.26 -22.06 6.42
CA GLU A 888 -24.33 -23.26 5.59
C GLU A 888 -23.00 -23.63 4.97
N TRP A 889 -22.59 -24.88 5.17
CA TRP A 889 -21.40 -25.45 4.54
C TRP A 889 -21.50 -25.47 3.01
N CYS A 890 -20.47 -24.94 2.36
CA CYS A 890 -20.24 -25.06 0.92
C CYS A 890 -19.13 -26.09 0.63
N GLN A 891 -19.07 -26.56 -0.61
CA GLN A 891 -18.05 -27.52 -1.04
C GLN A 891 -16.63 -26.91 -1.08
N ASP A 892 -16.51 -25.62 -1.33
CA ASP A 892 -15.24 -24.93 -1.56
C ASP A 892 -14.36 -24.78 -0.30
N TRP A 893 -13.05 -24.78 -0.53
CA TRP A 893 -12.09 -24.32 0.45
C TRP A 893 -12.09 -22.79 0.54
N TYR A 894 -12.08 -22.27 1.76
CA TYR A 894 -12.01 -20.85 2.03
C TYR A 894 -10.63 -20.29 1.67
N GLY A 895 -10.62 -19.15 1.00
CA GLY A 895 -9.41 -18.51 0.52
C GLY A 895 -9.71 -17.21 -0.22
N PRO A 896 -8.67 -16.46 -0.63
CA PRO A 896 -8.85 -15.26 -1.43
C PRO A 896 -9.46 -15.62 -2.79
N TYR A 897 -10.38 -14.79 -3.30
CA TYR A 897 -10.73 -14.86 -4.72
C TYR A 897 -9.43 -14.69 -5.53
N PRO A 898 -9.21 -15.46 -6.62
CA PRO A 898 -8.00 -15.34 -7.41
C PRO A 898 -7.81 -13.89 -7.89
N PRO A 899 -6.57 -13.37 -7.91
CA PRO A 899 -6.32 -12.01 -8.39
C PRO A 899 -6.87 -11.87 -9.82
N SER A 900 -7.46 -10.71 -10.09
CA SER A 900 -8.19 -10.36 -11.33
C SER A 900 -7.41 -10.56 -12.65
N SER A 901 -6.15 -10.98 -12.60
CA SER A 901 -5.36 -11.39 -13.76
C SER A 901 -5.61 -12.84 -14.23
N TRP A 902 -6.41 -13.65 -13.53
CA TRP A 902 -6.72 -15.05 -13.95
C TRP A 902 -8.20 -15.35 -14.25
N SER A 903 -9.16 -14.50 -13.90
CA SER A 903 -10.53 -14.66 -14.40
C SER A 903 -11.34 -13.38 -14.25
N LEU A 904 -11.37 -12.55 -15.32
CA LEU A 904 -12.41 -11.54 -15.48
C LEU A 904 -13.78 -12.15 -15.82
N ASN A 905 -13.86 -13.49 -15.95
CA ASN A 905 -15.09 -14.29 -16.06
C ASN A 905 -14.80 -15.70 -15.53
N ALA A 906 -15.07 -15.96 -14.24
CA ALA A 906 -14.87 -17.29 -13.71
C ALA A 906 -16.01 -18.21 -14.19
N THR A 907 -15.67 -19.28 -14.91
CA THR A 907 -16.65 -20.27 -15.41
C THR A 907 -16.60 -21.50 -14.51
N ASP A 908 -17.74 -21.83 -13.88
CA ASP A 908 -17.88 -22.91 -12.89
C ASP A 908 -16.72 -22.97 -11.87
N PRO A 909 -16.42 -21.88 -11.14
CA PRO A 909 -15.28 -21.83 -10.26
C PRO A 909 -15.41 -22.87 -9.14
N GLN A 910 -14.44 -23.77 -9.08
CA GLN A 910 -14.17 -24.62 -7.92
C GLN A 910 -12.82 -24.21 -7.35
N ARG A 911 -12.79 -23.80 -6.08
CA ARG A 911 -11.53 -23.38 -5.44
C ARG A 911 -10.57 -24.55 -5.20
N CYS A 912 -9.28 -24.23 -5.08
CA CYS A 912 -8.15 -25.15 -4.84
C CYS A 912 -8.53 -26.36 -3.99
N GLN A 913 -8.09 -27.57 -4.37
CA GLN A 913 -8.46 -28.83 -3.71
C GLN A 913 -7.92 -29.02 -2.29
N VAL A 914 -7.09 -28.10 -1.78
CA VAL A 914 -6.47 -28.16 -0.45
C VAL A 914 -6.49 -26.78 0.19
N GLY A 915 -7.01 -26.68 1.41
CA GLY A 915 -7.05 -25.47 2.25
C GLY A 915 -7.18 -25.85 3.73
N GLU A 916 -7.20 -24.86 4.63
CA GLU A 916 -7.32 -25.09 6.08
C GLU A 916 -8.78 -24.99 6.57
N CYS A 917 -9.58 -24.10 5.96
CA CYS A 917 -10.99 -23.87 6.31
C CYS A 917 -11.92 -24.08 5.11
N ARG A 918 -13.17 -24.50 5.32
CA ARG A 918 -14.24 -24.57 4.32
C ARG A 918 -15.10 -23.32 4.36
N VAL A 919 -15.71 -22.98 3.23
CA VAL A 919 -16.60 -21.81 3.15
C VAL A 919 -17.93 -22.10 3.83
N THR A 920 -18.40 -21.15 4.63
CA THR A 920 -19.78 -21.08 5.12
C THR A 920 -20.47 -19.79 4.67
N ARG A 921 -21.77 -19.85 4.39
CA ARG A 921 -22.57 -18.70 3.90
C ARG A 921 -23.94 -18.57 4.58
N GLY A 922 -24.53 -17.37 4.53
CA GLY A 922 -25.92 -17.12 4.91
C GLY A 922 -26.16 -16.48 6.27
N GLY A 923 -25.21 -16.57 7.22
CA GLY A 923 -25.42 -16.10 8.58
C GLY A 923 -26.31 -17.03 9.41
N SER A 924 -26.31 -16.85 10.73
CA SER A 924 -27.00 -17.69 11.71
C SER A 924 -28.01 -16.90 12.58
N TRP A 925 -28.70 -17.59 13.47
CA TRP A 925 -29.65 -17.01 14.44
C TRP A 925 -29.02 -15.99 15.41
N ASP A 926 -27.72 -16.06 15.66
CA ASP A 926 -26.92 -15.13 16.49
C ASP A 926 -26.04 -14.17 15.68
N SER A 927 -26.10 -14.27 14.35
CA SER A 927 -25.34 -13.39 13.48
C SER A 927 -25.92 -11.98 13.43
N LEU A 928 -25.04 -10.98 13.42
CA LEU A 928 -25.44 -9.59 13.15
C LEU A 928 -25.94 -9.44 11.70
N VAL A 929 -26.73 -8.38 11.43
CA VAL A 929 -27.26 -8.05 10.09
C VAL A 929 -26.20 -8.13 8.98
N ARG A 930 -24.98 -7.66 9.25
CA ARG A 930 -23.87 -7.67 8.28
C ARG A 930 -23.43 -9.07 7.84
N CYS A 931 -23.69 -10.09 8.65
CA CYS A 931 -23.29 -11.47 8.39
C CYS A 931 -24.36 -12.23 7.58
N CYS A 932 -25.59 -11.74 7.52
CA CYS A 932 -26.71 -12.38 6.81
C CYS A 932 -26.84 -11.95 5.33
N ARG A 933 -25.89 -11.16 4.81
CA ARG A 933 -25.94 -10.61 3.44
C ARG A 933 -25.67 -11.68 2.40
N SER A 934 -26.18 -11.52 1.18
CA SER A 934 -25.97 -12.47 0.07
C SER A 934 -24.49 -12.76 -0.21
N ALA A 935 -23.64 -11.73 -0.13
CA ALA A 935 -22.21 -11.81 -0.39
C ALA A 935 -21.37 -12.24 0.82
N CYS A 936 -21.96 -12.32 2.01
CA CYS A 936 -21.20 -12.62 3.22
C CYS A 936 -20.73 -14.07 3.23
N ARG A 937 -19.47 -14.25 3.59
CA ARG A 937 -18.79 -15.54 3.63
C ARG A 937 -17.92 -15.61 4.87
N ASN A 938 -17.75 -16.82 5.39
CA ASN A 938 -16.85 -17.09 6.49
C ASN A 938 -16.05 -18.37 6.21
N GLY A 939 -14.96 -18.56 6.96
CA GLY A 939 -14.09 -19.74 6.88
C GLY A 939 -14.11 -20.49 8.19
N SER A 940 -14.66 -21.70 8.18
CA SER A 940 -14.75 -22.57 9.36
C SER A 940 -13.94 -23.85 9.15
N ILE A 941 -13.34 -24.40 10.22
CA ILE A 941 -12.49 -25.58 10.12
C ILE A 941 -13.37 -26.80 9.77
N PRO A 942 -12.99 -27.68 8.82
CA PRO A 942 -13.87 -28.76 8.35
C PRO A 942 -14.39 -29.70 9.44
N THR A 943 -13.62 -29.89 10.50
CA THR A 943 -13.93 -30.78 11.63
C THR A 943 -14.68 -30.08 12.77
N GLU A 944 -14.84 -28.76 12.71
CA GLU A 944 -15.53 -27.97 13.71
C GLU A 944 -17.05 -28.20 13.63
N ARG A 945 -17.70 -28.15 14.79
CA ARG A 945 -19.16 -28.26 14.92
C ARG A 945 -19.62 -27.05 15.73
N GLY A 946 -20.48 -26.23 15.13
CA GLY A 946 -21.07 -25.05 15.76
C GLY A 946 -22.57 -25.22 15.87
N ASP A 947 -23.17 -24.72 16.95
CA ASP A 947 -24.63 -24.69 17.16
C ASP A 947 -25.35 -23.67 16.24
N ASP A 948 -24.57 -23.00 15.40
CA ASP A 948 -24.95 -22.00 14.42
C ASP A 948 -24.67 -22.45 12.97
N ILE A 949 -24.05 -23.62 12.73
CA ILE A 949 -23.66 -24.12 11.40
C ILE A 949 -24.41 -25.40 11.02
N GLY A 950 -25.10 -25.35 9.88
CA GLY A 950 -25.76 -26.46 9.18
C GLY A 950 -25.37 -26.55 7.70
N PHE A 951 -26.24 -27.08 6.86
CA PHE A 951 -26.02 -27.18 5.41
C PHE A 951 -27.31 -27.43 4.61
N ARG A 952 -27.26 -27.16 3.31
CA ARG A 952 -28.27 -27.60 2.33
C ARG A 952 -27.63 -28.44 1.22
N VAL A 953 -28.46 -29.18 0.49
CA VAL A 953 -28.00 -30.18 -0.49
C VAL A 953 -28.30 -29.73 -1.91
N CYS A 954 -27.33 -29.96 -2.80
CA CYS A 954 -27.43 -29.82 -4.25
C CYS A 954 -27.55 -31.20 -4.91
N LEU A 955 -28.38 -31.31 -5.94
CA LEU A 955 -28.57 -32.48 -6.79
C LEU A 955 -28.14 -32.13 -8.23
N CYS A 956 -27.14 -32.84 -8.75
CA CYS A 956 -26.62 -32.64 -10.10
C CYS A 956 -27.39 -33.50 -11.13
N GLN A 957 -27.63 -32.97 -12.34
CA GLN A 957 -27.97 -33.82 -13.47
C GLN A 957 -26.69 -34.50 -13.98
N GLY A 958 -26.71 -35.83 -14.04
CA GLY A 958 -25.62 -36.65 -14.57
C GLY A 958 -25.51 -36.62 -16.09
#